data_AF-A0A9Q0YJY8-F1
#
_entry.id   AF-A0A9Q0YJY8-F1
#
_cell.length_a   1.000
_cell.length_b   1.000
_cell.length_c   1.000
_cell.angle_alpha   90.00
_cell.angle_beta   90.00
_cell.angle_gamma   90.00
#
_symmetry.space_group_name_H-M   'P 1'
#
loop_
_entity.id
_entity.type
_entity.pdbx_description
1 polymer ?
#
loop_
_entity_poly.entity_id
_entity_poly.type
_entity_poly.pdbx_seq_one_letter_code
_entity_poly.pdbx_strand_id
1 'polypeptide(L)'
;MTLTDELQQMKTLTEVLKQTKKSKTESERQIETLTAELEESKAESDRQTETLTEELKQTKQCKTESDRQIEALTEELIQVKMESNKKTETLTVELNETKQRLLTRNKELETTNKDLELTKQTLKETTRDRDCTRTELKHYQLDFAKESKALKEVLNQAKEVMAEAELQKRSVDDKPVVASEKRGDEGGAFLAAEFGRLTVAIAEHLTLDHCVRLAKFCNISASDCGTMLRVSMNESPGMKLLDVLKKQKVINMFDVTNLQKALTVLHLEAVYHDLVVPYQEKIDKEQYKLYKVEEMYTWEEVNAVKDLSAHGQNRKSQTSLTDDTKPEYASQTEAKAKHTEAGDERRSLLEGRHHHQLYTEHSIGTEGGTIHLANVSLTVPPGALHESHVIALSVINESPFPLDGEGDITRITPLIKLEPLGLMFKKSLRLNIPHAALIFEPEHHDVIIYSGQITKDNGDPSDSIKWTEDTSIPRQLKEKSVTVDIKCLNYLSASLVSQTSPAPLYIVRAVPFVDGVRNPGDDIILTVCFCSDNDSEYNMLLLDYNTKLPLEQYSTIQLCRRPERDEDDAGFLSVIVTSCNSTYVPDADQAVKFSISHLCTASRVSHQLRLQKNREIDMDDVQVLLTFSQAGSTPTKIFIKARIKDLMISQESEDLLLGAVSTDLKPYDELKANISSMLENYHCFQLATYFDLTPAEAERVKIDASPGSILMKILDEREMIMPQKMFGLYQGLKVCHLDKIARLVFEYIEKNSNETQQENHKNEKDKCAIGIPVTASDSQRTLQKHQNRRSRHDKSVQTIHRPHTTLKWIKEYLVGIMSYMLPLFVDGILQTQRGIFTLPRVFKN
;
A
#
# COMPACT_ATOMS: atom_id res chain seq x y z
N MET A 1 -83.90 37.09 104.24
CA MET A 1 -83.88 35.90 103.37
C MET A 1 -84.77 34.85 103.99
N THR A 2 -85.43 34.05 103.17
CA THR A 2 -86.30 32.95 103.60
C THR A 2 -85.54 31.63 103.53
N LEU A 3 -85.95 30.63 104.32
CA LEU A 3 -85.33 29.29 104.31
C LEU A 3 -85.30 28.64 102.91
N THR A 4 -86.25 29.04 102.06
CA THR A 4 -86.35 28.68 100.63
C THR A 4 -85.20 29.20 99.77
N ASP A 5 -84.69 30.41 100.04
CA ASP A 5 -83.60 31.02 99.26
C ASP A 5 -82.29 30.26 99.48
N GLU A 6 -82.00 29.89 100.73
CA GLU A 6 -80.82 29.13 101.14
C GLU A 6 -80.85 27.70 100.56
N LEU A 7 -82.02 27.06 100.57
CA LEU A 7 -82.20 25.73 99.97
C LEU A 7 -81.99 25.75 98.45
N GLN A 8 -82.37 26.84 97.78
CA GLN A 8 -82.16 27.01 96.34
C GLN A 8 -80.68 27.25 96.03
N GLN A 9 -79.98 28.09 96.81
CA GLN A 9 -78.53 28.27 96.68
C GLN A 9 -77.76 26.97 96.92
N MET A 10 -78.13 26.18 97.93
CA MET A 10 -77.55 24.86 98.21
C MET A 10 -77.69 23.88 97.03
N LYS A 11 -78.85 23.85 96.35
CA LYS A 11 -79.04 23.02 95.15
C LYS A 11 -78.15 23.48 94.00
N THR A 12 -78.07 24.78 93.74
CA THR A 12 -77.20 25.34 92.69
C THR A 12 -75.72 25.05 92.96
N LEU A 13 -75.25 25.24 94.20
CA LEU A 13 -73.88 24.90 94.62
C LEU A 13 -73.58 23.41 94.48
N THR A 14 -74.55 22.54 94.77
CA THR A 14 -74.40 21.08 94.62
C THR A 14 -74.23 20.68 93.15
N GLU A 15 -75.02 21.25 92.23
CA GLU A 15 -74.90 20.93 90.80
C GLU A 15 -73.63 21.55 90.20
N VAL A 16 -73.22 22.74 90.62
CA VAL A 16 -71.90 23.32 90.27
C VAL A 16 -70.78 22.40 90.75
N LEU A 17 -70.78 21.95 92.01
CA LEU A 17 -69.78 21.00 92.53
C LEU A 17 -69.72 19.70 91.73
N LYS A 18 -70.86 19.20 91.26
CA LYS A 18 -70.95 17.99 90.43
C LYS A 18 -70.39 18.22 89.03
N GLN A 19 -70.66 19.38 88.41
CA GLN A 19 -70.05 19.79 87.14
C GLN A 19 -68.55 20.00 87.27
N THR A 20 -68.08 20.69 88.32
CA THR A 20 -66.64 20.89 88.58
C THR A 20 -65.92 19.56 88.82
N LYS A 21 -66.52 18.61 89.55
CA LYS A 21 -65.97 17.25 89.70
C LYS A 21 -65.86 16.53 88.36
N LYS A 22 -66.90 16.57 87.52
CA LYS A 22 -66.88 15.96 86.18
C LYS A 22 -65.81 16.60 85.28
N SER A 23 -65.70 17.93 85.30
CA SER A 23 -64.66 18.66 84.57
C SER A 23 -63.26 18.27 85.04
N LYS A 24 -63.04 18.18 86.36
CA LYS A 24 -61.75 17.77 86.94
C LYS A 24 -61.35 16.36 86.48
N THR A 25 -62.28 15.39 86.54
CA THR A 25 -61.99 14.02 86.08
C THR A 25 -61.71 13.92 84.58
N GLU A 26 -62.24 14.85 83.76
CA GLU A 26 -61.95 14.88 82.33
C GLU A 26 -60.58 15.50 82.04
N SER A 27 -60.21 16.59 82.74
CA SER A 27 -58.87 17.16 82.67
C SER A 27 -57.80 16.20 83.18
N GLU A 28 -58.08 15.43 84.24
CA GLU A 28 -57.16 14.40 84.75
C GLU A 28 -56.87 13.31 83.69
N ARG A 29 -57.89 12.86 82.94
CA ARG A 29 -57.70 11.91 81.82
C ARG A 29 -56.93 12.50 80.64
N GLN A 30 -57.18 13.76 80.30
CA GLN A 30 -56.43 14.44 79.23
C GLN A 30 -54.95 14.59 79.60
N ILE A 31 -54.64 14.91 80.86
CA ILE A 31 -53.26 14.95 81.36
C ILE A 31 -52.61 13.56 81.29
N GLU A 32 -53.33 12.50 81.70
CA GLU A 32 -52.82 11.12 81.62
C GLU A 32 -52.51 10.69 80.18
N THR A 33 -53.40 11.01 79.23
CA THR A 33 -53.21 10.73 77.79
C THR A 33 -52.00 11.49 77.23
N LEU A 34 -51.93 12.81 77.44
CA LEU A 34 -50.81 13.64 76.96
C LEU A 34 -49.46 13.25 77.59
N THR A 35 -49.48 12.73 78.82
CA THR A 35 -48.26 12.22 79.47
C THR A 35 -47.78 10.93 78.80
N ALA A 36 -48.69 10.03 78.41
CA ALA A 36 -48.35 8.81 77.67
C ALA A 36 -47.79 9.12 76.27
N GLU A 37 -48.44 10.01 75.52
CA GLU A 37 -47.97 10.47 74.19
C GLU A 37 -46.59 11.13 74.27
N LEU A 38 -46.31 11.89 75.34
CA LEU A 38 -45.02 12.54 75.55
C LEU A 38 -43.89 11.54 75.83
N GLU A 39 -44.12 10.52 76.67
CA GLU A 39 -43.11 9.49 76.93
C GLU A 39 -42.90 8.55 75.72
N GLU A 40 -43.93 8.28 74.91
CA GLU A 40 -43.79 7.54 73.65
C GLU A 40 -42.96 8.31 72.63
N SER A 41 -43.27 9.60 72.42
CA SER A 41 -42.52 10.51 71.53
C SER A 41 -41.04 10.64 71.94
N LYS A 42 -40.78 10.72 73.25
CA LYS A 42 -39.43 10.76 73.82
C LYS A 42 -38.68 9.44 73.61
N ALA A 43 -39.31 8.29 73.85
CA ALA A 43 -38.70 7.00 73.60
C ALA A 43 -38.36 6.77 72.11
N GLU A 44 -39.17 7.30 71.20
CA GLU A 44 -38.88 7.26 69.76
C GLU A 44 -37.73 8.21 69.36
N SER A 45 -37.68 9.42 69.94
CA SER A 45 -36.53 10.32 69.79
C SER A 45 -35.23 9.67 70.28
N ASP A 46 -35.25 8.98 71.42
CA ASP A 46 -34.08 8.30 71.98
C ASP A 46 -33.57 7.21 71.02
N ARG A 47 -34.46 6.36 70.46
CA ARG A 47 -34.11 5.35 69.43
C ARG A 47 -33.48 5.95 68.18
N GLN A 48 -33.99 7.08 67.70
CA GLN A 48 -33.43 7.77 66.54
C GLN A 48 -32.02 8.31 66.83
N THR A 49 -31.78 8.85 68.03
CA THR A 49 -30.43 9.29 68.41
C THR A 49 -29.44 8.14 68.55
N GLU A 50 -29.87 6.98 69.06
CA GLU A 50 -29.02 5.78 69.14
C GLU A 50 -28.64 5.26 67.75
N THR A 51 -29.63 5.19 66.84
CA THR A 51 -29.42 4.78 65.43
C THR A 51 -28.41 5.68 64.71
N LEU A 52 -28.62 6.99 64.75
CA LEU A 52 -27.72 7.97 64.13
C LEU A 52 -26.29 7.94 64.74
N THR A 53 -26.17 7.59 66.03
CA THR A 53 -24.87 7.48 66.69
C THR A 53 -24.06 6.29 66.18
N GLU A 54 -24.72 5.16 65.90
CA GLU A 54 -24.05 3.97 65.34
C GLU A 54 -23.72 4.16 63.85
N GLU A 55 -24.60 4.77 63.05
CA GLU A 55 -24.29 5.15 61.65
C GLU A 55 -23.09 6.10 61.55
N LEU A 56 -22.99 7.09 62.44
CA LEU A 56 -21.86 8.01 62.52
C LEU A 56 -20.55 7.27 62.87
N LYS A 57 -20.63 6.24 63.72
CA LYS A 57 -19.50 5.40 64.13
C LYS A 57 -19.02 4.50 62.98
N GLN A 58 -19.94 3.85 62.26
CA GLN A 58 -19.62 3.08 61.05
C GLN A 58 -19.01 3.96 59.95
N THR A 59 -19.58 5.15 59.72
CA THR A 59 -19.07 6.11 58.73
C THR A 59 -17.63 6.56 59.06
N LYS A 60 -17.32 6.81 60.34
CA LYS A 60 -15.96 7.12 60.80
C LYS A 60 -14.99 5.96 60.56
N GLN A 61 -15.40 4.72 60.83
CA GLN A 61 -14.58 3.53 60.58
C GLN A 61 -14.30 3.34 59.07
N CYS A 62 -15.34 3.46 58.24
CA CYS A 62 -15.20 3.37 56.78
C CYS A 62 -14.25 4.45 56.24
N LYS A 63 -14.35 5.69 56.74
CA LYS A 63 -13.42 6.76 56.38
C LYS A 63 -11.97 6.43 56.77
N THR A 64 -11.72 5.97 58.00
CA THR A 64 -10.35 5.63 58.43
C THR A 64 -9.72 4.50 57.63
N GLU A 65 -10.52 3.61 57.04
CA GLU A 65 -10.01 2.55 56.16
C GLU A 65 -9.72 3.08 54.74
N SER A 66 -10.59 3.94 54.21
CA SER A 66 -10.32 4.63 52.94
C SER A 66 -9.09 5.53 53.02
N ASP A 67 -8.88 6.24 54.13
CA ASP A 67 -7.71 7.10 54.33
C ASP A 67 -6.40 6.26 54.31
N ARG A 68 -6.40 5.05 54.90
CA ARG A 68 -5.27 4.10 54.82
C ARG A 68 -4.98 3.58 53.41
N GLN A 69 -6.04 3.26 52.64
CA GLN A 69 -5.87 2.79 51.26
C GLN A 69 -5.27 3.88 50.37
N ILE A 70 -5.67 5.14 50.57
CA ILE A 70 -5.08 6.29 49.88
C ILE A 70 -3.60 6.46 50.25
N GLU A 71 -3.24 6.30 51.52
CA GLU A 71 -1.84 6.38 51.97
C GLU A 71 -0.97 5.28 51.33
N ALA A 72 -1.43 4.02 51.34
CA ALA A 72 -0.73 2.90 50.72
C ALA A 72 -0.53 3.06 49.19
N LEU A 73 -1.58 3.48 48.46
CA LEU A 73 -1.49 3.76 47.02
C LEU A 73 -0.57 4.95 46.71
N THR A 74 -0.46 5.91 47.63
CA THR A 74 0.46 7.05 47.49
C THR A 74 1.92 6.61 47.63
N GLU A 75 2.23 5.70 48.55
CA GLU A 75 3.56 5.11 48.69
C GLU A 75 3.97 4.29 47.45
N GLU A 76 3.06 3.44 46.94
CA GLU A 76 3.30 2.65 45.73
C GLU A 76 3.57 3.53 44.50
N LEU A 77 2.78 4.59 44.31
CA LEU A 77 2.99 5.57 43.22
C LEU A 77 4.35 6.28 43.32
N ILE A 78 4.81 6.59 44.55
CA ILE A 78 6.13 7.17 44.79
C ILE A 78 7.23 6.18 44.39
N GLN A 79 7.09 4.90 44.74
CA GLN A 79 8.06 3.86 44.40
C GLN A 79 8.17 3.64 42.88
N VAL A 80 7.04 3.48 42.18
CA VAL A 80 6.99 3.35 40.71
C VAL A 80 7.66 4.55 40.03
N LYS A 81 7.42 5.77 40.54
CA LYS A 81 8.05 6.99 40.00
C LYS A 81 9.57 7.03 40.19
N MET A 82 10.10 6.52 41.31
CA MET A 82 11.55 6.42 41.51
C MET A 82 12.18 5.40 40.54
N GLU A 83 11.54 4.25 40.34
CA GLU A 83 12.03 3.20 39.44
C GLU A 83 11.97 3.64 37.97
N SER A 84 10.90 4.32 37.56
CA SER A 84 10.79 4.96 36.25
C SER A 84 11.94 5.95 36.01
N ASN A 85 12.19 6.88 36.94
CA ASN A 85 13.27 7.87 36.80
C ASN A 85 14.65 7.21 36.63
N LYS A 86 14.94 6.17 37.42
CA LYS A 86 16.19 5.39 37.33
C LYS A 86 16.35 4.71 35.97
N LYS A 87 15.27 4.21 35.38
CA LYS A 87 15.26 3.64 34.01
C LYS A 87 15.55 4.73 32.97
N THR A 88 14.95 5.91 33.10
CA THR A 88 15.19 7.06 32.20
C THR A 88 16.64 7.54 32.25
N GLU A 89 17.25 7.62 33.44
CA GLU A 89 18.67 7.96 33.60
C GLU A 89 19.57 6.94 32.91
N THR A 90 19.29 5.64 33.09
CA THR A 90 20.05 4.53 32.47
C THR A 90 20.01 4.61 30.94
N LEU A 91 18.82 4.77 30.36
CA LEU A 91 18.62 4.93 28.91
C LEU A 91 19.31 6.19 28.36
N THR A 92 19.37 7.27 29.16
CA THR A 92 20.07 8.50 28.78
C THR A 92 21.59 8.29 28.69
N VAL A 93 22.18 7.44 29.53
CA VAL A 93 23.60 7.06 29.44
C VAL A 93 23.85 6.21 28.20
N GLU A 94 23.06 5.18 27.95
CA GLU A 94 23.18 4.30 26.76
C GLU A 94 23.03 5.08 25.44
N LEU A 95 22.10 6.04 25.39
CA LEU A 95 21.91 6.92 24.23
C LEU A 95 23.13 7.81 23.97
N ASN A 96 23.79 8.29 25.03
CA ASN A 96 25.02 9.08 24.89
C ASN A 96 26.21 8.23 24.45
N GLU A 97 26.35 7.01 24.97
CA GLU A 97 27.38 6.07 24.52
C GLU A 97 27.22 5.69 23.04
N THR A 98 26.03 5.31 22.63
CA THR A 98 25.74 4.93 21.23
C THR A 98 26.00 6.09 20.27
N LYS A 99 25.64 7.33 20.66
CA LYS A 99 25.99 8.55 19.92
C LYS A 99 27.50 8.76 19.78
N GLN A 100 28.30 8.47 20.81
CA GLN A 100 29.76 8.54 20.71
C GLN A 100 30.34 7.44 19.82
N ARG A 101 29.82 6.20 19.89
CA ARG A 101 30.23 5.09 19.00
C ARG A 101 30.00 5.44 17.53
N LEU A 102 28.83 6.00 17.19
CA LEU A 102 28.51 6.47 15.83
C LEU A 102 29.45 7.61 15.37
N LEU A 103 29.79 8.55 16.26
CA LEU A 103 30.68 9.66 15.92
C LEU A 103 32.12 9.20 15.66
N THR A 104 32.61 8.18 16.37
CA THR A 104 33.88 7.50 16.06
C THR A 104 33.80 6.76 14.72
N ARG A 105 32.72 6.01 14.48
CA ARG A 105 32.54 5.26 13.23
C ARG A 105 32.50 6.16 11.99
N ASN A 106 31.89 7.34 12.08
CA ASN A 106 31.90 8.32 10.99
C ASN A 106 33.30 8.85 10.67
N LYS A 107 34.16 9.04 11.68
CA LYS A 107 35.58 9.43 11.45
C LYS A 107 36.37 8.34 10.74
N GLU A 108 36.13 7.08 11.07
CA GLU A 108 36.73 5.92 10.37
C GLU A 108 36.29 5.88 8.89
N LEU A 109 35.00 6.12 8.63
CA LEU A 109 34.47 6.21 7.27
C LEU A 109 35.10 7.37 6.48
N GLU A 110 35.29 8.54 7.09
CA GLU A 110 36.02 9.65 6.47
C GLU A 110 37.48 9.31 6.12
N THR A 111 38.18 8.55 6.97
CA THR A 111 39.55 8.09 6.65
C THR A 111 39.56 7.08 5.52
N THR A 112 38.71 6.06 5.56
CA THR A 112 38.65 5.05 4.49
C THR A 112 38.23 5.62 3.14
N ASN A 113 37.37 6.65 3.12
CA ASN A 113 37.03 7.37 1.89
C ASN A 113 38.21 8.14 1.30
N LYS A 114 39.10 8.70 2.13
CA LYS A 114 40.33 9.37 1.66
C LYS A 114 41.30 8.35 1.05
N ASP A 115 41.49 7.20 1.69
CA ASP A 115 42.37 6.14 1.20
C ASP A 115 41.83 5.52 -0.10
N LEU A 116 40.51 5.35 -0.21
CA LEU A 116 39.85 4.91 -1.44
C LEU A 116 40.08 5.89 -2.59
N GLU A 117 40.00 7.20 -2.34
CA GLU A 117 40.18 8.22 -3.38
C GLU A 117 41.65 8.35 -3.82
N LEU A 118 42.61 8.18 -2.90
CA LEU A 118 44.02 8.01 -3.23
C LEU A 118 44.24 6.77 -4.12
N THR A 119 43.62 5.64 -3.77
CA THR A 119 43.71 4.39 -4.55
C THR A 119 43.14 4.56 -5.96
N LYS A 120 42.01 5.26 -6.11
CA LYS A 120 41.44 5.63 -7.42
C LYS A 120 42.37 6.55 -8.23
N GLN A 121 43.16 7.41 -7.58
CA GLN A 121 44.14 8.24 -8.29
C GLN A 121 45.29 7.38 -8.84
N THR A 122 45.89 6.52 -8.03
CA THR A 122 46.96 5.60 -8.47
C THR A 122 46.49 4.66 -9.60
N LEU A 123 45.22 4.21 -9.55
CA LEU A 123 44.62 3.40 -10.61
C LEU A 123 44.43 4.18 -11.92
N LYS A 124 44.10 5.48 -11.86
CA LYS A 124 44.01 6.35 -13.05
C LYS A 124 45.38 6.59 -13.68
N GLU A 125 46.44 6.68 -12.87
CA GLU A 125 47.82 6.84 -13.35
C GLU A 125 48.31 5.57 -14.06
N THR A 126 48.25 4.41 -13.39
CA THR A 126 48.59 3.11 -14.01
C THR A 126 47.75 2.77 -15.26
N THR A 127 46.49 3.21 -15.32
CA THR A 127 45.66 3.05 -16.53
C THR A 127 46.19 3.89 -17.71
N ARG A 128 46.69 5.12 -17.47
CA ARG A 128 47.31 5.95 -18.51
C ARG A 128 48.59 5.33 -19.05
N ASP A 129 49.43 4.80 -18.17
CA ASP A 129 50.71 4.16 -18.56
C ASP A 129 50.44 2.91 -19.41
N ARG A 130 49.43 2.12 -19.04
CA ARG A 130 48.95 0.97 -19.82
C ARG A 130 48.37 1.38 -21.19
N ASP A 131 47.65 2.49 -21.25
CA ASP A 131 47.10 2.97 -22.53
C ASP A 131 48.21 3.54 -23.43
N CYS A 132 49.24 4.18 -22.87
CA CYS A 132 50.44 4.65 -23.60
C CYS A 132 51.21 3.48 -24.23
N THR A 133 51.57 2.49 -23.41
CA THR A 133 52.24 1.26 -23.88
C THR A 133 51.40 0.48 -24.89
N ARG A 134 50.06 0.49 -24.76
CA ARG A 134 49.16 -0.09 -25.78
C ARG A 134 49.18 0.69 -27.10
N THR A 135 49.30 2.03 -27.07
CA THR A 135 49.44 2.83 -28.30
C THR A 135 50.80 2.64 -28.98
N GLU A 136 51.89 2.53 -28.21
CA GLU A 136 53.22 2.20 -28.72
C GLU A 136 53.22 0.81 -29.38
N LEU A 137 52.65 -0.20 -28.73
CA LEU A 137 52.56 -1.56 -29.27
C LEU A 137 51.75 -1.64 -30.57
N LYS A 138 50.68 -0.84 -30.71
CA LYS A 138 49.96 -0.68 -31.98
C LYS A 138 50.81 -0.02 -33.07
N HIS A 139 51.69 0.93 -32.71
CA HIS A 139 52.61 1.57 -33.65
C HIS A 139 53.62 0.55 -34.18
N TYR A 140 54.28 -0.21 -33.28
CA TYR A 140 55.19 -1.29 -33.67
C TYR A 140 54.51 -2.36 -34.54
N GLN A 141 53.26 -2.75 -34.25
CA GLN A 141 52.50 -3.68 -35.09
C GLN A 141 52.21 -3.10 -36.49
N LEU A 142 51.88 -1.81 -36.58
CA LEU A 142 51.64 -1.13 -37.84
C LEU A 142 52.91 -1.00 -38.67
N ASP A 143 54.05 -0.69 -38.04
CA ASP A 143 55.33 -0.58 -38.73
C ASP A 143 55.85 -1.95 -39.20
N PHE A 144 55.73 -2.99 -38.37
CA PHE A 144 55.97 -4.37 -38.80
C PHE A 144 55.07 -4.78 -39.98
N ALA A 145 53.81 -4.35 -40.01
CA ALA A 145 52.92 -4.60 -41.15
C ALA A 145 53.33 -3.83 -42.41
N LYS A 146 53.83 -2.59 -42.29
CA LYS A 146 54.42 -1.83 -43.41
C LYS A 146 55.68 -2.51 -43.93
N GLU A 147 56.59 -2.93 -43.05
CA GLU A 147 57.81 -3.65 -43.41
C GLU A 147 57.50 -4.98 -44.08
N SER A 148 56.58 -5.77 -43.52
CA SER A 148 56.12 -7.03 -44.12
C SER A 148 55.48 -6.82 -45.49
N LYS A 149 54.67 -5.76 -45.66
CA LYS A 149 54.13 -5.38 -46.96
C LYS A 149 55.24 -4.98 -47.93
N ALA A 150 56.16 -4.11 -47.53
CA ALA A 150 57.29 -3.67 -48.36
C ALA A 150 58.19 -4.86 -48.77
N LEU A 151 58.42 -5.83 -47.87
CA LEU A 151 59.21 -7.02 -48.17
C LEU A 151 58.47 -7.98 -49.12
N LYS A 152 57.15 -8.07 -49.02
CA LYS A 152 56.29 -8.79 -49.97
C LYS A 152 56.19 -8.07 -51.32
N GLU A 153 56.25 -6.76 -51.32
CA GLU A 153 56.27 -5.91 -52.52
C GLU A 153 57.63 -5.99 -53.22
N VAL A 154 58.76 -6.01 -52.48
CA VAL A 154 60.10 -6.34 -53.01
C VAL A 154 60.16 -7.78 -53.51
N LEU A 155 59.49 -8.74 -52.86
CA LEU A 155 59.41 -10.12 -53.36
C LEU A 155 58.58 -10.22 -54.65
N ASN A 156 57.52 -9.44 -54.77
CA ASN A 156 56.73 -9.34 -56.00
C ASN A 156 57.51 -8.61 -57.09
N GLN A 157 58.17 -7.49 -56.80
CA GLN A 157 59.08 -6.79 -57.71
C GLN A 157 60.26 -7.67 -58.11
N ALA A 158 60.76 -8.57 -57.27
CA ALA A 158 61.78 -9.54 -57.65
C ALA A 158 61.23 -10.61 -58.61
N LYS A 159 59.98 -11.05 -58.43
CA LYS A 159 59.28 -11.94 -59.38
C LYS A 159 58.94 -11.23 -60.69
N GLU A 160 58.53 -9.97 -60.62
CA GLU A 160 58.28 -9.10 -61.76
C GLU A 160 59.58 -8.80 -62.48
N VAL A 161 60.71 -8.50 -61.82
CA VAL A 161 62.03 -8.37 -62.46
C VAL A 161 62.52 -9.69 -63.07
N MET A 162 62.13 -10.85 -62.53
CA MET A 162 62.35 -12.14 -63.22
C MET A 162 61.41 -12.39 -64.42
N ALA A 163 60.29 -11.66 -64.53
CA ALA A 163 59.36 -11.71 -65.67
C ALA A 163 59.59 -10.56 -66.69
N GLU A 164 60.10 -9.41 -66.23
CA GLU A 164 60.43 -8.19 -66.97
C GLU A 164 61.91 -8.13 -67.35
N ALA A 165 62.65 -9.22 -67.08
CA ALA A 165 63.79 -9.60 -67.88
C ALA A 165 63.45 -9.75 -69.40
N GLU A 166 62.16 -9.74 -69.78
CA GLU A 166 61.70 -9.63 -71.17
C GLU A 166 61.20 -8.24 -71.63
N LEU A 167 60.87 -7.24 -70.79
CA LEU A 167 60.47 -5.91 -71.31
C LEU A 167 60.66 -4.71 -70.35
N GLN A 168 60.85 -3.50 -70.91
CA GLN A 168 61.55 -2.37 -70.26
C GLN A 168 60.71 -1.10 -69.95
N LYS A 169 61.06 -0.46 -68.81
CA LYS A 169 61.22 1.02 -68.52
C LYS A 169 60.10 1.88 -67.86
N ARG A 170 60.49 2.46 -66.70
CA ARG A 170 60.23 3.84 -66.14
C ARG A 170 58.80 4.19 -65.63
N SER A 171 58.57 5.05 -64.61
CA SER A 171 59.39 5.68 -63.52
C SER A 171 58.53 6.60 -62.60
N VAL A 172 58.76 6.64 -61.26
CA VAL A 172 58.96 7.83 -60.33
C VAL A 172 57.94 9.03 -60.38
N ASP A 173 57.41 9.66 -59.30
CA ASP A 173 57.81 9.80 -57.86
C ASP A 173 56.62 9.81 -56.82
N ASP A 174 56.60 10.69 -55.79
CA ASP A 174 55.89 10.50 -54.49
C ASP A 174 55.30 11.78 -53.76
N LYS A 175 54.40 11.58 -52.77
CA LYS A 175 54.09 12.42 -51.55
C LYS A 175 53.28 13.79 -51.67
N PRO A 176 52.94 14.55 -50.57
CA PRO A 176 51.72 14.31 -49.75
C PRO A 176 50.93 15.54 -49.17
N VAL A 177 49.78 15.28 -48.50
CA VAL A 177 49.15 15.91 -47.28
C VAL A 177 49.22 17.44 -47.01
N VAL A 178 48.04 18.04 -46.71
CA VAL A 178 47.85 19.12 -45.68
C VAL A 178 46.50 18.94 -44.96
N ALA A 179 46.41 19.29 -43.66
CA ALA A 179 45.19 19.32 -42.85
C ALA A 179 44.98 20.71 -42.18
N SER A 180 43.75 21.04 -41.76
CA SER A 180 43.39 22.34 -41.16
C SER A 180 42.61 22.23 -39.83
N GLU A 181 42.63 23.33 -39.06
CA GLU A 181 42.37 23.37 -37.60
C GLU A 181 40.89 23.56 -37.18
N LYS A 182 40.58 23.28 -35.90
CA LYS A 182 39.24 23.45 -35.28
C LYS A 182 39.14 24.66 -34.33
N ARG A 183 37.98 25.33 -34.37
CA ARG A 183 37.36 26.14 -33.29
C ARG A 183 36.05 25.43 -32.86
N GLY A 184 35.39 25.66 -31.71
CA GLY A 184 35.65 26.53 -30.56
C GLY A 184 34.42 26.63 -29.62
N ASP A 185 34.30 25.70 -28.67
CA ASP A 185 33.49 25.56 -27.42
C ASP A 185 32.20 26.38 -27.06
N GLU A 186 31.65 27.30 -27.86
CA GLU A 186 30.49 28.13 -27.42
C GLU A 186 29.09 27.53 -27.69
N GLY A 187 28.95 26.50 -28.53
CA GLY A 187 27.65 25.96 -28.95
C GLY A 187 26.88 25.12 -27.91
N GLY A 188 27.56 24.57 -26.90
CA GLY A 188 26.98 23.53 -26.02
C GLY A 188 25.82 24.00 -25.14
N ALA A 189 25.91 25.21 -24.57
CA ALA A 189 24.87 25.74 -23.67
C ALA A 189 23.57 26.10 -24.41
N PHE A 190 23.67 26.54 -25.67
CA PHE A 190 22.52 26.85 -26.52
C PHE A 190 21.76 25.57 -26.92
N LEU A 191 22.50 24.54 -27.36
CA LEU A 191 21.93 23.23 -27.72
C LEU A 191 21.23 22.54 -26.54
N ALA A 192 21.75 22.67 -25.32
CA ALA A 192 21.10 22.13 -24.13
C ALA A 192 19.73 22.80 -23.83
N ALA A 193 19.61 24.12 -24.06
CA ALA A 193 18.35 24.84 -23.88
C ALA A 193 17.33 24.54 -24.99
N GLU A 194 17.78 24.38 -26.24
CA GLU A 194 16.96 23.90 -27.35
C GLU A 194 16.49 22.45 -27.12
N PHE A 195 17.35 21.57 -26.59
CA PHE A 195 16.98 20.19 -26.24
C PHE A 195 15.89 20.16 -25.16
N GLY A 196 16.01 21.02 -24.14
CA GLY A 196 14.96 21.19 -23.13
C GLY A 196 13.62 21.54 -23.77
N ARG A 197 13.58 22.57 -24.63
CA ARG A 197 12.38 22.96 -25.39
C ARG A 197 11.81 21.82 -26.23
N LEU A 198 12.66 21.10 -26.97
CA LEU A 198 12.25 19.93 -27.76
C LEU A 198 11.56 18.88 -26.89
N THR A 199 12.15 18.54 -25.73
CA THR A 199 11.58 17.49 -24.88
C THR A 199 10.26 17.88 -24.24
N VAL A 200 10.06 19.16 -23.89
CA VAL A 200 8.77 19.68 -23.43
C VAL A 200 7.73 19.61 -24.55
N ALA A 201 8.07 20.11 -25.75
CA ALA A 201 7.14 20.11 -26.88
C ALA A 201 6.73 18.68 -27.30
N ILE A 202 7.67 17.72 -27.36
CA ILE A 202 7.33 16.31 -27.63
C ILE A 202 6.43 15.74 -26.52
N ALA A 203 6.72 16.01 -25.25
CA ALA A 203 5.90 15.55 -24.13
C ALA A 203 4.48 16.16 -24.09
N GLU A 204 4.21 17.24 -24.84
CA GLU A 204 2.86 17.75 -25.03
C GLU A 204 2.05 16.95 -26.05
N HIS A 205 2.69 16.21 -26.96
CA HIS A 205 2.04 15.33 -27.94
C HIS A 205 1.99 13.85 -27.55
N LEU A 206 2.69 13.45 -26.48
CA LEU A 206 2.61 12.09 -25.95
C LEU A 206 1.37 11.92 -25.07
N THR A 207 0.51 10.96 -25.41
CA THR A 207 -0.51 10.41 -24.50
C THR A 207 0.13 9.40 -23.56
N LEU A 208 -0.59 8.97 -22.54
CA LEU A 208 -0.15 7.85 -21.70
C LEU A 208 0.06 6.56 -22.53
N ASP A 209 -0.84 6.27 -23.48
CA ASP A 209 -0.71 5.15 -24.43
C ASP A 209 0.62 5.18 -25.18
N HIS A 210 0.98 6.34 -25.74
CA HIS A 210 2.27 6.54 -26.40
C HIS A 210 3.42 6.27 -25.42
N CYS A 211 3.30 6.67 -24.16
CA CYS A 211 4.33 6.43 -23.15
C CYS A 211 4.50 4.94 -22.81
N VAL A 212 3.41 4.17 -22.69
CA VAL A 212 3.47 2.71 -22.44
C VAL A 212 4.14 1.98 -23.61
N ARG A 213 3.70 2.26 -24.85
CA ARG A 213 4.26 1.67 -26.07
C ARG A 213 5.76 2.01 -26.20
N LEU A 214 6.14 3.26 -25.96
CA LEU A 214 7.55 3.69 -25.95
C LEU A 214 8.38 3.03 -24.87
N ALA A 215 7.87 2.92 -23.64
CA ALA A 215 8.61 2.29 -22.55
C ALA A 215 8.92 0.82 -22.85
N LYS A 216 7.96 0.08 -23.43
CA LYS A 216 8.19 -1.27 -23.96
C LYS A 216 9.19 -1.28 -25.12
N PHE A 217 9.07 -0.35 -26.09
CA PHE A 217 9.99 -0.27 -27.24
C PHE A 217 11.43 0.03 -26.82
N CYS A 218 11.61 0.83 -25.76
CA CYS A 218 12.88 1.14 -25.14
C CYS A 218 13.35 0.08 -24.12
N ASN A 219 12.62 -1.02 -23.94
CA ASN A 219 12.89 -2.09 -22.97
C ASN A 219 13.10 -1.58 -21.52
N ILE A 220 12.29 -0.60 -21.11
CA ILE A 220 12.27 -0.08 -19.74
C ILE A 220 11.72 -1.17 -18.81
N SER A 221 12.34 -1.35 -17.64
CA SER A 221 11.93 -2.38 -16.67
C SER A 221 10.50 -2.14 -16.16
N ALA A 222 9.75 -3.20 -15.83
CA ALA A 222 8.40 -3.07 -15.29
C ALA A 222 8.33 -2.20 -14.02
N SER A 223 9.37 -2.25 -13.17
CA SER A 223 9.52 -1.38 -12.00
C SER A 223 9.72 0.11 -12.35
N ASP A 224 10.50 0.40 -13.39
CA ASP A 224 10.68 1.78 -13.86
C ASP A 224 9.40 2.29 -14.55
N CYS A 225 8.70 1.42 -15.30
CA CYS A 225 7.37 1.72 -15.85
C CYS A 225 6.36 2.05 -14.73
N GLY A 226 6.27 1.24 -13.67
CA GLY A 226 5.33 1.47 -12.56
C GLY A 226 5.58 2.77 -11.74
N THR A 227 6.78 3.37 -11.85
CA THR A 227 7.07 4.69 -11.28
C THR A 227 6.86 5.82 -12.28
N MET A 228 7.13 5.58 -13.57
CA MET A 228 6.83 6.49 -14.69
C MET A 228 5.33 6.74 -14.85
N LEU A 229 4.50 5.70 -14.74
CA LEU A 229 3.06 5.72 -15.03
C LEU A 229 2.20 6.31 -13.91
N ARG A 230 2.80 6.69 -12.77
CA ARG A 230 2.09 7.43 -11.72
C ARG A 230 1.73 8.82 -12.25
N VAL A 231 0.45 9.13 -12.33
CA VAL A 231 -0.01 10.42 -12.85
C VAL A 231 0.36 11.50 -11.83
N SER A 232 1.29 12.38 -12.20
CA SER A 232 1.76 13.48 -11.36
C SER A 232 1.00 14.76 -11.67
N MET A 233 0.82 15.59 -10.64
CA MET A 233 0.28 16.95 -10.78
C MET A 233 1.30 17.94 -11.36
N ASN A 234 2.60 17.61 -11.31
CA ASN A 234 3.69 18.52 -11.65
C ASN A 234 4.37 18.20 -13.00
N GLU A 235 4.26 16.94 -13.47
CA GLU A 235 5.02 16.44 -14.61
C GLU A 235 4.20 15.39 -15.39
N SER A 236 4.10 15.54 -16.72
CA SER A 236 3.35 14.59 -17.53
C SER A 236 4.06 13.23 -17.63
N PRO A 237 3.32 12.12 -17.89
CA PRO A 237 3.93 10.82 -18.16
C PRO A 237 4.98 10.89 -19.29
N GLY A 238 4.73 11.71 -20.31
CA GLY A 238 5.68 11.97 -21.41
C GLY A 238 6.98 12.64 -20.96
N MET A 239 6.91 13.61 -20.05
CA MET A 239 8.12 14.24 -19.49
C MET A 239 8.93 13.24 -18.65
N LYS A 240 8.26 12.49 -17.77
CA LYS A 240 8.89 11.43 -16.96
C LYS A 240 9.60 10.39 -17.83
N LEU A 241 8.91 9.90 -18.87
CA LEU A 241 9.48 8.96 -19.84
C LEU A 241 10.74 9.54 -20.49
N LEU A 242 10.66 10.74 -21.05
CA LEU A 242 11.82 11.37 -21.71
C LEU A 242 12.98 11.56 -20.74
N ASP A 243 12.73 11.84 -19.46
CA ASP A 243 13.76 11.93 -18.43
C ASP A 243 14.36 10.57 -18.03
N VAL A 244 13.58 9.48 -18.04
CA VAL A 244 14.13 8.11 -17.93
C VAL A 244 14.99 7.77 -19.14
N LEU A 245 14.54 8.07 -20.36
CA LEU A 245 15.31 7.82 -21.60
C LEU A 245 16.61 8.62 -21.66
N LYS A 246 16.63 9.87 -21.14
CA LYS A 246 17.86 10.65 -20.95
C LYS A 246 18.80 9.98 -19.93
N LYS A 247 18.29 9.53 -18.77
CA LYS A 247 19.08 8.87 -17.72
C LYS A 247 19.69 7.55 -18.19
N GLN A 248 18.92 6.77 -18.96
CA GLN A 248 19.37 5.52 -19.60
C GLN A 248 20.22 5.74 -20.86
N LYS A 249 20.45 7.01 -21.27
CA LYS A 249 21.21 7.42 -22.47
C LYS A 249 20.63 6.91 -23.81
N VAL A 250 19.36 6.52 -23.84
CA VAL A 250 18.66 6.13 -25.08
C VAL A 250 18.54 7.31 -26.04
N ILE A 251 18.40 8.52 -25.49
CA ILE A 251 18.37 9.81 -26.22
C ILE A 251 19.34 10.81 -25.57
N ASN A 252 19.95 11.70 -26.36
CA ASN A 252 20.77 12.80 -25.83
C ASN A 252 20.73 14.05 -26.72
N MET A 253 21.27 15.19 -26.25
CA MET A 253 21.21 16.47 -26.98
C MET A 253 22.00 16.53 -28.30
N PHE A 254 22.80 15.51 -28.61
CA PHE A 254 23.54 15.38 -29.85
C PHE A 254 23.05 14.21 -30.71
N ASP A 255 22.14 13.38 -30.20
CA ASP A 255 21.52 12.27 -30.94
C ASP A 255 20.08 12.01 -30.47
N VAL A 256 19.14 12.34 -31.36
CA VAL A 256 17.71 12.05 -31.23
C VAL A 256 17.22 11.02 -32.26
N THR A 257 18.13 10.27 -32.91
CA THR A 257 17.80 9.24 -33.91
C THR A 257 16.89 8.15 -33.32
N ASN A 258 17.14 7.76 -32.07
CA ASN A 258 16.31 6.79 -31.34
C ASN A 258 14.91 7.36 -31.05
N LEU A 259 14.80 8.65 -30.72
CA LEU A 259 13.52 9.33 -30.53
C LEU A 259 12.74 9.43 -31.85
N GLN A 260 13.42 9.70 -32.97
CA GLN A 260 12.84 9.68 -34.31
C GLN A 260 12.29 8.28 -34.65
N LYS A 261 13.11 7.22 -34.50
CA LYS A 261 12.67 5.83 -34.73
C LYS A 261 11.41 5.53 -33.92
N ALA A 262 11.40 5.88 -32.64
CA ALA A 262 10.31 5.60 -31.73
C ALA A 262 9.02 6.41 -32.06
N LEU A 263 9.13 7.69 -32.42
CA LEU A 263 7.98 8.50 -32.85
C LEU A 263 7.39 8.02 -34.19
N THR A 264 8.23 7.52 -35.10
CA THR A 264 7.76 6.93 -36.37
C THR A 264 6.98 5.64 -36.12
N VAL A 265 7.46 4.78 -35.20
CA VAL A 265 6.75 3.55 -34.78
C VAL A 265 5.40 3.84 -34.11
N LEU A 266 5.25 5.00 -33.46
CA LEU A 266 3.97 5.48 -32.92
C LEU A 266 3.06 6.18 -33.94
N HIS A 267 3.43 6.26 -35.21
CA HIS A 267 2.74 7.06 -36.24
C HIS A 267 2.62 8.56 -35.91
N LEU A 268 3.51 9.11 -35.06
CA LEU A 268 3.60 10.54 -34.73
C LEU A 268 4.47 11.30 -35.74
N GLU A 269 4.24 11.05 -37.04
CA GLU A 269 5.05 11.57 -38.14
C GLU A 269 5.05 13.11 -38.21
N ALA A 270 3.91 13.75 -37.93
CA ALA A 270 3.82 15.22 -37.85
C ALA A 270 4.72 15.79 -36.73
N VAL A 271 4.70 15.18 -35.53
CA VAL A 271 5.54 15.59 -34.39
C VAL A 271 7.02 15.44 -34.71
N TYR A 272 7.39 14.36 -35.42
CA TYR A 272 8.74 14.16 -35.94
C TYR A 272 9.14 15.26 -36.94
N HIS A 273 8.31 15.54 -37.95
CA HIS A 273 8.60 16.52 -38.99
C HIS A 273 8.66 17.96 -38.46
N ASP A 274 7.76 18.34 -37.55
CA ASP A 274 7.64 19.70 -37.06
C ASP A 274 8.61 20.04 -35.92
N LEU A 275 9.02 19.06 -35.10
CA LEU A 275 9.87 19.29 -33.92
C LEU A 275 11.26 18.66 -34.03
N VAL A 276 11.36 17.39 -34.45
CA VAL A 276 12.62 16.63 -34.41
C VAL A 276 13.52 16.98 -35.59
N VAL A 277 12.99 17.07 -36.82
CA VAL A 277 13.78 17.44 -38.00
C VAL A 277 14.43 18.83 -37.85
N PRO A 278 13.70 19.91 -37.48
CA PRO A 278 14.31 21.24 -37.32
C PRO A 278 15.27 21.35 -36.14
N TYR A 279 15.21 20.41 -35.18
CA TYR A 279 16.23 20.29 -34.12
C TYR A 279 17.48 19.57 -34.63
N GLN A 280 17.33 18.45 -35.33
CA GLN A 280 18.43 17.65 -35.88
C GLN A 280 19.29 18.46 -36.86
N GLU A 281 18.71 19.38 -37.63
CA GLU A 281 19.43 20.31 -38.51
C GLU A 281 20.35 21.30 -37.75
N LYS A 282 20.09 21.56 -36.46
CA LYS A 282 20.92 22.44 -35.61
C LYS A 282 22.11 21.69 -34.99
N ILE A 283 22.16 20.36 -35.09
CA ILE A 283 23.22 19.54 -34.50
C ILE A 283 24.43 19.50 -35.45
N ASP A 284 25.63 19.77 -34.91
CA ASP A 284 26.87 19.65 -35.69
C ASP A 284 27.16 18.20 -36.12
N LYS A 285 27.52 18.01 -37.39
CA LYS A 285 27.71 16.68 -37.99
C LYS A 285 28.91 15.91 -37.43
N GLU A 286 29.88 16.57 -36.81
CA GLU A 286 30.97 15.87 -36.12
C GLU A 286 30.62 15.56 -34.66
N GLN A 287 29.85 16.42 -33.99
CA GLN A 287 29.29 16.12 -32.67
C GLN A 287 28.33 14.93 -32.72
N TYR A 288 27.42 14.88 -33.70
CA TYR A 288 26.54 13.73 -33.95
C TYR A 288 27.34 12.42 -34.08
N LYS A 289 28.41 12.42 -34.91
CA LYS A 289 29.28 11.24 -35.08
C LYS A 289 30.04 10.82 -33.81
N LEU A 290 30.29 11.76 -32.90
CA LEU A 290 31.03 11.50 -31.65
C LEU A 290 30.13 10.99 -30.51
N TYR A 291 28.86 11.36 -30.53
CA TYR A 291 27.87 11.07 -29.47
C TYR A 291 26.69 10.21 -29.94
N LYS A 292 26.81 9.59 -31.12
CA LYS A 292 25.83 8.65 -31.65
C LYS A 292 25.61 7.49 -30.67
N VAL A 293 24.35 7.20 -30.37
CA VAL A 293 23.92 6.04 -29.58
C VAL A 293 23.87 4.81 -30.50
N GLU A 294 24.24 3.64 -29.98
CA GLU A 294 24.06 2.37 -30.70
C GLU A 294 22.57 2.01 -30.82
N GLU A 295 22.24 1.11 -31.75
CA GLU A 295 20.88 1.01 -32.27
C GLU A 295 19.88 0.37 -31.30
N MET A 296 18.66 0.93 -31.27
CA MET A 296 17.49 0.23 -30.74
C MET A 296 17.07 -0.93 -31.65
N TYR A 297 16.61 -2.02 -31.03
CA TYR A 297 15.89 -3.11 -31.69
C TYR A 297 14.64 -2.60 -32.42
N THR A 298 14.27 -3.26 -33.51
CA THR A 298 12.99 -2.99 -34.18
C THR A 298 11.83 -3.61 -33.39
N TRP A 299 10.64 -3.01 -33.48
CA TRP A 299 9.44 -3.53 -32.80
C TRP A 299 9.03 -4.91 -33.33
N GLU A 300 9.38 -5.20 -34.59
CA GLU A 300 9.22 -6.51 -35.23
C GLU A 300 10.12 -7.58 -34.58
N GLU A 301 11.39 -7.26 -34.29
CA GLU A 301 12.30 -8.15 -33.54
C GLU A 301 11.82 -8.39 -32.10
N VAL A 302 11.26 -7.38 -31.43
CA VAL A 302 10.68 -7.51 -30.08
C VAL A 302 9.48 -8.46 -30.04
N ASN A 303 8.68 -8.52 -31.12
CA ASN A 303 7.61 -9.49 -31.25
C ASN A 303 8.11 -10.88 -31.70
N ALA A 304 9.10 -10.95 -32.60
CA ALA A 304 9.66 -12.20 -33.12
C ALA A 304 10.33 -13.09 -32.06
N VAL A 305 10.79 -12.50 -30.94
CA VAL A 305 11.40 -13.25 -29.82
C VAL A 305 10.39 -14.14 -29.06
N LYS A 306 9.07 -13.99 -29.28
CA LYS A 306 8.05 -14.87 -28.67
C LYS A 306 7.70 -16.14 -29.47
N ASP A 307 7.97 -16.19 -30.79
CA ASP A 307 7.47 -17.28 -31.65
C ASP A 307 8.41 -18.48 -31.84
N LEU A 308 9.62 -18.45 -31.27
CA LEU A 308 10.60 -19.54 -31.36
C LEU A 308 10.43 -20.65 -30.30
N SER A 309 9.21 -21.18 -30.17
CA SER A 309 8.99 -22.48 -29.50
C SER A 309 7.94 -23.40 -30.16
N ALA A 310 7.39 -23.03 -31.31
CA ALA A 310 6.44 -23.85 -32.05
C ALA A 310 6.90 -24.08 -33.51
N HIS A 311 7.63 -25.17 -33.76
CA HIS A 311 7.46 -26.11 -34.90
C HIS A 311 8.57 -27.17 -34.95
N GLY A 312 8.52 -28.11 -34.01
CA GLY A 312 9.28 -29.36 -34.09
C GLY A 312 8.54 -30.41 -34.91
N GLN A 313 8.89 -30.55 -36.18
CA GLN A 313 8.54 -31.68 -37.07
C GLN A 313 7.04 -31.98 -37.32
N ASN A 314 6.58 -31.68 -38.54
CA ASN A 314 6.25 -32.80 -39.45
C ASN A 314 6.51 -32.44 -40.92
N ARG A 315 6.81 -33.45 -41.74
CA ARG A 315 7.28 -33.29 -43.13
C ARG A 315 6.46 -34.22 -44.04
N LYS A 316 6.23 -33.78 -45.29
CA LYS A 316 5.45 -34.45 -46.36
C LYS A 316 3.92 -34.29 -46.21
N SER A 317 3.12 -34.06 -47.25
CA SER A 317 3.38 -34.05 -48.70
C SER A 317 2.59 -32.93 -49.39
N GLN A 318 3.12 -32.35 -50.47
CA GLN A 318 2.42 -31.38 -51.30
C GLN A 318 2.25 -31.92 -52.72
N THR A 319 0.99 -32.13 -53.11
CA THR A 319 0.51 -32.39 -54.48
C THR A 319 -0.94 -31.90 -54.49
N SER A 320 -1.49 -31.09 -55.39
CA SER A 320 -1.04 -30.28 -56.53
C SER A 320 -2.30 -30.16 -57.43
N LEU A 321 -2.50 -29.03 -58.10
CA LEU A 321 -3.49 -28.79 -59.17
C LEU A 321 -4.95 -28.53 -58.67
N THR A 322 -5.46 -27.30 -58.82
CA THR A 322 -6.41 -26.80 -59.88
C THR A 322 -7.84 -27.34 -59.73
N ASP A 323 -8.94 -26.60 -59.94
CA ASP A 323 -9.11 -25.22 -60.41
C ASP A 323 -10.49 -24.65 -59.99
N ASP A 324 -10.72 -23.37 -60.35
CA ASP A 324 -12.01 -22.79 -60.78
C ASP A 324 -13.17 -22.40 -59.83
N THR A 325 -13.65 -21.18 -60.13
CA THR A 325 -15.03 -20.64 -60.07
C THR A 325 -15.72 -20.23 -58.74
N LYS A 326 -15.61 -18.91 -58.47
CA LYS A 326 -16.77 -18.01 -58.20
C LYS A 326 -17.74 -18.05 -59.41
N PRO A 327 -19.05 -17.73 -59.32
CA PRO A 327 -19.62 -16.48 -58.77
C PRO A 327 -20.80 -16.70 -57.78
N GLU A 328 -21.08 -15.86 -56.78
CA GLU A 328 -21.51 -14.44 -56.82
C GLU A 328 -22.88 -14.21 -57.51
N TYR A 329 -23.95 -14.08 -56.71
CA TYR A 329 -25.03 -13.10 -56.94
C TYR A 329 -25.78 -12.79 -55.64
N ALA A 330 -26.25 -11.54 -55.51
CA ALA A 330 -26.80 -10.98 -54.28
C ALA A 330 -28.31 -11.19 -54.11
N SER A 331 -28.81 -11.05 -52.88
CA SER A 331 -30.07 -10.35 -52.58
C SER A 331 -30.11 -9.92 -51.11
N GLN A 332 -30.35 -8.64 -50.87
CA GLN A 332 -30.69 -8.09 -49.56
C GLN A 332 -32.17 -8.39 -49.25
N THR A 333 -32.53 -8.61 -47.97
CA THR A 333 -33.44 -7.71 -47.22
C THR A 333 -33.68 -8.18 -45.78
N GLU A 334 -33.52 -7.23 -44.86
CA GLU A 334 -34.33 -7.04 -43.63
C GLU A 334 -34.47 -8.16 -42.59
N ALA A 335 -33.66 -8.04 -41.53
CA ALA A 335 -34.12 -8.29 -40.16
C ALA A 335 -33.42 -7.34 -39.17
N LYS A 336 -33.92 -6.09 -39.05
CA LYS A 336 -33.57 -5.21 -37.92
C LYS A 336 -34.38 -5.64 -36.69
N ALA A 337 -33.72 -6.21 -35.68
CA ALA A 337 -34.02 -6.08 -34.25
C ALA A 337 -33.21 -7.12 -33.44
N LYS A 338 -32.72 -6.72 -32.26
CA LYS A 338 -31.88 -7.48 -31.29
C LYS A 338 -30.36 -7.38 -31.46
N HIS A 339 -29.83 -6.18 -31.20
CA HIS A 339 -28.43 -5.99 -30.78
C HIS A 339 -28.32 -4.86 -29.74
N THR A 340 -29.13 -4.99 -28.68
CA THR A 340 -29.12 -4.16 -27.45
C THR A 340 -29.72 -5.02 -26.35
N GLU A 341 -28.85 -5.69 -25.57
CA GLU A 341 -29.10 -6.29 -24.23
C GLU A 341 -27.90 -7.18 -23.81
N ALA A 342 -27.30 -7.94 -24.75
CA ALA A 342 -26.16 -8.83 -24.49
C ALA A 342 -24.82 -8.15 -24.12
N GLY A 343 -24.80 -6.82 -23.99
CA GLY A 343 -23.62 -6.03 -23.60
C GLY A 343 -23.55 -5.71 -22.11
N ASP A 344 -24.69 -5.57 -21.43
CA ASP A 344 -24.75 -5.17 -20.01
C ASP A 344 -24.68 -6.37 -19.06
N GLU A 345 -25.24 -7.53 -19.42
CA GLU A 345 -25.13 -8.75 -18.61
C GLU A 345 -23.65 -9.16 -18.39
N ARG A 346 -22.78 -8.95 -19.39
CA ARG A 346 -21.34 -9.24 -19.26
C ARG A 346 -20.56 -8.25 -18.41
N ARG A 347 -21.07 -7.04 -18.17
CA ARG A 347 -20.49 -6.11 -17.18
C ARG A 347 -21.01 -6.40 -15.78
N SER A 348 -22.32 -6.61 -15.64
CA SER A 348 -22.93 -6.99 -14.36
C SER A 348 -22.39 -8.31 -13.80
N LEU A 349 -21.97 -9.25 -14.65
CA LEU A 349 -21.31 -10.50 -14.24
C LEU A 349 -19.84 -10.34 -13.82
N LEU A 350 -19.16 -9.24 -14.13
CA LEU A 350 -17.80 -8.93 -13.66
C LEU A 350 -17.78 -8.13 -12.34
N GLU A 351 -18.92 -7.57 -11.94
CA GLU A 351 -19.09 -6.86 -10.65
C GLU A 351 -19.67 -7.78 -9.54
N GLY A 352 -19.81 -9.07 -9.84
CA GLY A 352 -20.40 -10.07 -8.96
C GLY A 352 -19.45 -10.62 -7.89
N ARG A 353 -19.34 -9.91 -6.76
CA ARG A 353 -18.76 -10.39 -5.48
C ARG A 353 -17.25 -10.64 -5.47
N HIS A 354 -16.46 -9.57 -5.37
CA HIS A 354 -15.18 -9.63 -4.67
C HIS A 354 -15.43 -9.92 -3.18
N HIS A 355 -15.55 -11.20 -2.80
CA HIS A 355 -15.40 -11.58 -1.41
C HIS A 355 -13.93 -11.34 -1.03
N HIS A 356 -13.69 -10.38 -0.13
CA HIS A 356 -12.36 -9.90 0.29
C HIS A 356 -11.55 -10.92 1.13
N GLN A 357 -11.62 -12.21 0.76
CA GLN A 357 -10.88 -13.32 1.36
C GLN A 357 -9.62 -13.59 0.53
N LEU A 358 -8.49 -13.05 0.99
CA LEU A 358 -7.19 -13.44 0.44
C LEU A 358 -6.86 -14.86 0.90
N TYR A 359 -6.20 -15.64 0.05
CA TYR A 359 -5.98 -17.07 0.25
C TYR A 359 -4.56 -17.51 -0.16
N THR A 360 -3.94 -18.41 0.61
CA THR A 360 -2.76 -19.17 0.18
C THR A 360 -2.70 -20.52 0.90
N GLU A 361 -2.02 -21.48 0.28
CA GLU A 361 -1.83 -22.84 0.79
C GLU A 361 -0.37 -23.26 0.60
N HIS A 362 0.21 -23.94 1.59
CA HIS A 362 1.59 -24.42 1.55
C HIS A 362 1.68 -25.83 2.13
N SER A 363 2.47 -26.69 1.47
CA SER A 363 2.92 -27.95 2.08
C SER A 363 3.96 -27.64 3.17
N ILE A 364 3.75 -28.13 4.39
CA ILE A 364 4.70 -27.99 5.51
C ILE A 364 4.95 -29.37 6.12
N GLY A 365 6.21 -29.79 6.12
CA GLY A 365 6.67 -31.06 6.68
C GLY A 365 7.16 -30.97 8.12
N THR A 366 7.94 -31.99 8.50
CA THR A 366 8.50 -32.13 9.85
C THR A 366 9.58 -31.09 10.17
N GLU A 367 10.20 -30.53 9.14
CA GLU A 367 11.16 -29.43 9.18
C GLU A 367 10.51 -28.08 9.56
N GLY A 368 9.19 -27.96 9.46
CA GLY A 368 8.47 -26.70 9.69
C GLY A 368 8.57 -25.75 8.50
N GLY A 369 8.11 -24.51 8.67
CA GLY A 369 8.07 -23.52 7.59
C GLY A 369 7.31 -22.27 7.97
N THR A 370 7.29 -21.27 7.09
CA THR A 370 6.51 -20.04 7.30
C THR A 370 5.62 -19.77 6.09
N ILE A 371 4.34 -19.52 6.35
CA ILE A 371 3.36 -19.07 5.36
C ILE A 371 3.21 -17.55 5.51
N HIS A 372 3.22 -16.82 4.40
CA HIS A 372 3.01 -15.37 4.36
C HIS A 372 1.85 -15.02 3.44
N LEU A 373 0.91 -14.19 3.93
CA LEU A 373 -0.21 -13.68 3.14
C LEU A 373 -0.66 -12.34 3.71
N ALA A 374 -0.75 -11.29 2.89
CA ALA A 374 -1.27 -9.97 3.32
C ALA A 374 -0.66 -9.44 4.63
N ASN A 375 0.67 -9.53 4.77
CA ASN A 375 1.44 -9.23 5.99
C ASN A 375 1.11 -10.06 7.25
N VAL A 376 0.16 -11.01 7.17
CA VAL A 376 0.01 -12.09 8.14
C VAL A 376 1.12 -13.11 7.91
N SER A 377 1.72 -13.61 8.99
CA SER A 377 2.66 -14.73 8.91
C SER A 377 2.34 -15.84 9.91
N LEU A 378 2.35 -17.09 9.45
CA LEU A 378 2.21 -18.29 10.26
C LEU A 378 3.51 -19.07 10.23
N THR A 379 4.25 -19.10 11.33
CA THR A 379 5.48 -19.87 11.49
C THR A 379 5.20 -21.18 12.23
N VAL A 380 5.44 -22.30 11.54
CA VAL A 380 5.37 -23.66 12.04
C VAL A 380 6.79 -24.10 12.44
N PRO A 381 7.10 -24.33 13.73
CA PRO A 381 8.46 -24.66 14.13
C PRO A 381 8.82 -26.12 13.80
N PRO A 382 10.12 -26.43 13.60
CA PRO A 382 10.57 -27.80 13.32
C PRO A 382 10.11 -28.81 14.37
N GLY A 383 9.56 -29.94 13.94
CA GLY A 383 9.01 -31.00 14.78
C GLY A 383 7.66 -30.67 15.44
N ALA A 384 6.91 -29.70 14.93
CA ALA A 384 5.52 -29.46 15.34
C ALA A 384 4.53 -30.48 14.72
N LEU A 385 4.86 -31.01 13.53
CA LEU A 385 4.13 -32.03 12.77
C LEU A 385 4.87 -33.38 12.73
N HIS A 386 4.17 -34.45 12.36
CA HIS A 386 4.73 -35.79 12.15
C HIS A 386 4.92 -36.20 10.70
N GLU A 387 4.12 -35.62 9.83
CA GLU A 387 4.08 -35.87 8.40
C GLU A 387 3.67 -34.56 7.72
N SER A 388 3.95 -34.44 6.42
CA SER A 388 3.66 -33.21 5.69
C SER A 388 2.17 -32.98 5.55
N HIS A 389 1.72 -31.81 5.99
CA HIS A 389 0.36 -31.34 5.86
C HIS A 389 0.34 -30.13 4.94
N VAL A 390 -0.64 -30.06 4.04
CA VAL A 390 -0.97 -28.79 3.40
C VAL A 390 -1.74 -27.97 4.43
N ILE A 391 -1.25 -26.76 4.70
CA ILE A 391 -1.88 -25.78 5.58
C ILE A 391 -2.31 -24.61 4.71
N ALA A 392 -3.58 -24.22 4.83
CA ALA A 392 -4.11 -23.03 4.17
C ALA A 392 -4.34 -21.90 5.17
N LEU A 393 -4.04 -20.69 4.73
CA LEU A 393 -4.23 -19.43 5.44
C LEU A 393 -5.15 -18.55 4.60
N SER A 394 -6.28 -18.15 5.17
CA SER A 394 -7.13 -17.10 4.60
C SER A 394 -7.19 -15.86 5.50
N VAL A 395 -7.23 -14.69 4.87
CA VAL A 395 -7.46 -13.40 5.54
C VAL A 395 -8.79 -12.84 5.05
N ILE A 396 -9.79 -12.82 5.94
CA ILE A 396 -11.15 -12.38 5.69
C ILE A 396 -11.30 -10.97 6.28
N ASN A 397 -11.45 -9.98 5.41
CA ASN A 397 -11.54 -8.57 5.80
C ASN A 397 -12.95 -8.18 6.28
N GLU A 398 -13.98 -8.65 5.56
CA GLU A 398 -15.39 -8.52 5.92
C GLU A 398 -15.87 -9.82 6.57
N SER A 399 -16.03 -9.83 7.90
CA SER A 399 -16.69 -10.94 8.58
C SER A 399 -18.22 -10.81 8.40
N PRO A 400 -18.91 -11.78 7.79
CA PRO A 400 -20.38 -11.82 7.80
C PRO A 400 -20.95 -12.22 9.17
N PHE A 401 -20.07 -12.65 10.10
CA PHE A 401 -20.43 -13.00 11.47
C PHE A 401 -20.12 -11.80 12.39
N PRO A 402 -21.11 -11.21 13.07
CA PRO A 402 -20.85 -10.29 14.17
C PRO A 402 -20.12 -11.02 15.31
N LEU A 403 -19.29 -10.30 16.05
CA LEU A 403 -18.73 -10.82 17.30
C LEU A 403 -19.71 -10.49 18.43
N ASP A 404 -20.08 -11.47 19.25
CA ASP A 404 -20.96 -11.24 20.39
C ASP A 404 -20.32 -10.24 21.37
N GLY A 405 -20.98 -9.11 21.64
CA GLY A 405 -20.57 -8.13 22.66
C GLY A 405 -19.94 -6.81 22.17
N GLU A 406 -20.29 -6.31 20.99
CA GLU A 406 -19.73 -5.09 20.35
C GLU A 406 -19.83 -3.75 21.12
N GLY A 407 -20.31 -3.71 22.36
CA GLY A 407 -20.47 -2.47 23.14
C GLY A 407 -19.15 -1.75 23.47
N ASP A 408 -18.17 -2.49 24.00
CA ASP A 408 -16.88 -1.94 24.48
C ASP A 408 -15.64 -2.62 23.85
N ILE A 409 -15.83 -3.70 23.09
CA ILE A 409 -14.74 -4.55 22.57
C ILE A 409 -14.54 -4.28 21.08
N THR A 410 -13.36 -3.80 20.70
CA THR A 410 -13.09 -3.29 19.35
C THR A 410 -12.22 -4.28 18.56
N ARG A 411 -12.76 -4.95 17.53
CA ARG A 411 -11.92 -5.77 16.61
C ARG A 411 -10.87 -4.89 15.93
N ILE A 412 -9.59 -5.24 16.05
CA ILE A 412 -8.45 -4.48 15.48
C ILE A 412 -7.71 -5.21 14.36
N THR A 413 -8.00 -6.50 14.16
CA THR A 413 -7.39 -7.35 13.13
C THR A 413 -8.43 -7.83 12.12
N PRO A 414 -8.01 -8.24 10.90
CA PRO A 414 -8.86 -9.06 10.04
C PRO A 414 -9.16 -10.42 10.68
N LEU A 415 -10.21 -11.08 10.20
CA LEU A 415 -10.55 -12.45 10.57
C LEU A 415 -9.60 -13.42 9.86
N ILE A 416 -8.90 -14.26 10.62
CA ILE A 416 -8.00 -15.29 10.07
C ILE A 416 -8.72 -16.65 10.08
N LYS A 417 -8.71 -17.35 8.96
CA LYS A 417 -9.12 -18.77 8.86
C LYS A 417 -7.87 -19.61 8.59
N LEU A 418 -7.61 -20.59 9.44
CA LEU A 418 -6.53 -21.56 9.27
C LEU A 418 -7.11 -22.95 9.01
N GLU A 419 -6.62 -23.64 7.98
CA GLU A 419 -7.11 -24.97 7.59
C GLU A 419 -5.96 -25.97 7.44
N PRO A 420 -6.16 -27.27 7.70
CA PRO A 420 -7.42 -27.91 8.07
C PRO A 420 -7.86 -27.57 9.51
N LEU A 421 -9.13 -27.19 9.67
CA LEU A 421 -9.72 -26.85 10.97
C LEU A 421 -9.59 -28.03 11.95
N GLY A 422 -9.23 -27.75 13.20
CA GLY A 422 -9.04 -28.75 14.25
C GLY A 422 -7.67 -29.45 14.24
N LEU A 423 -6.75 -29.15 13.32
CA LEU A 423 -5.43 -29.78 13.28
C LEU A 423 -4.56 -29.36 14.48
N MET A 424 -4.16 -30.34 15.29
CA MET A 424 -3.40 -30.17 16.53
C MET A 424 -1.89 -30.37 16.33
N PHE A 425 -1.09 -29.47 16.89
CA PHE A 425 0.38 -29.45 16.75
C PHE A 425 1.08 -29.78 18.08
N LYS A 426 2.22 -30.47 18.01
CA LYS A 426 3.02 -30.82 19.23
C LYS A 426 3.76 -29.64 19.84
N LYS A 427 4.03 -28.61 19.05
CA LYS A 427 4.62 -27.34 19.47
C LYS A 427 3.69 -26.22 19.03
N SER A 428 3.61 -25.14 19.80
CA SER A 428 2.81 -23.99 19.39
C SER A 428 3.33 -23.41 18.08
N LEU A 429 2.43 -23.07 17.16
CA LEU A 429 2.71 -22.28 15.96
C LEU A 429 2.61 -20.81 16.32
N ARG A 430 3.40 -19.95 15.66
CA ARG A 430 3.35 -18.51 15.86
C ARG A 430 2.62 -17.83 14.72
N LEU A 431 1.46 -17.26 15.00
CA LEU A 431 0.71 -16.43 14.07
C LEU A 431 0.99 -14.95 14.39
N ASN A 432 1.35 -14.15 13.39
CA ASN A 432 1.51 -12.70 13.52
C ASN A 432 0.49 -12.01 12.60
N ILE A 433 -0.39 -11.21 13.16
CA ILE A 433 -1.50 -10.55 12.47
C ILE A 433 -1.29 -9.03 12.55
N PRO A 434 -1.24 -8.29 11.43
CA PRO A 434 -1.09 -6.83 11.45
C PRO A 434 -2.39 -6.14 11.91
N HIS A 435 -2.27 -4.91 12.44
CA HIS A 435 -3.41 -4.04 12.72
C HIS A 435 -3.12 -2.58 12.40
N ALA A 436 -4.17 -1.80 12.14
CA ALA A 436 -4.10 -0.36 11.83
C ALA A 436 -4.23 0.56 13.07
N ALA A 437 -4.48 0.00 14.26
CA ALA A 437 -4.62 0.77 15.51
C ALA A 437 -3.29 1.42 15.94
N LEU A 438 -3.36 2.70 16.34
CA LEU A 438 -2.28 3.42 17.00
C LEU A 438 -2.25 3.05 18.48
N ILE A 439 -1.30 2.20 18.86
CA ILE A 439 -1.15 1.72 20.23
C ILE A 439 0.16 2.27 20.79
N PHE A 440 0.04 3.32 21.60
CA PHE A 440 1.13 3.82 22.41
C PHE A 440 1.27 2.93 23.65
N GLU A 441 2.50 2.51 23.98
CA GLU A 441 2.79 1.62 25.12
C GLU A 441 1.90 0.35 25.10
N PRO A 442 2.16 -0.59 24.16
CA PRO A 442 1.40 -1.85 24.03
C PRO A 442 1.26 -2.65 25.34
N GLU A 443 2.21 -2.52 26.26
CA GLU A 443 2.20 -3.11 27.60
C GLU A 443 1.06 -2.63 28.50
N HIS A 444 0.46 -1.47 28.23
CA HIS A 444 -0.68 -0.93 28.99
C HIS A 444 -2.05 -1.31 28.39
N HIS A 445 -2.08 -2.13 27.35
CA HIS A 445 -3.28 -2.51 26.61
C HIS A 445 -3.43 -4.04 26.55
N ASP A 446 -4.64 -4.57 26.77
CA ASP A 446 -4.94 -6.01 26.59
C ASP A 446 -5.74 -6.26 25.30
N VAL A 447 -5.60 -7.47 24.78
CA VAL A 447 -6.25 -7.96 23.56
C VAL A 447 -6.96 -9.26 23.88
N ILE A 448 -8.25 -9.34 23.59
CA ILE A 448 -8.98 -10.61 23.63
C ILE A 448 -8.77 -11.34 22.30
N ILE A 449 -8.42 -12.62 22.38
CA ILE A 449 -8.39 -13.52 21.22
C ILE A 449 -9.71 -14.31 21.23
N TYR A 450 -10.47 -14.18 20.15
CA TYR A 450 -11.62 -15.00 19.88
C TYR A 450 -11.20 -16.15 18.95
N SER A 451 -11.48 -17.39 19.37
CA SER A 451 -11.41 -18.55 18.48
C SER A 451 -12.81 -18.97 18.06
N GLY A 452 -12.97 -19.29 16.77
CA GLY A 452 -14.22 -19.70 16.17
C GLY A 452 -14.18 -21.16 15.73
N GLN A 453 -15.22 -21.91 16.08
CA GLN A 453 -15.45 -23.28 15.60
C GLN A 453 -16.80 -23.37 14.89
N ILE A 454 -16.85 -24.14 13.80
CA ILE A 454 -18.11 -24.41 13.08
C ILE A 454 -18.92 -25.41 13.89
N THR A 455 -20.08 -24.97 14.40
CA THR A 455 -21.05 -25.86 15.05
C THR A 455 -22.04 -26.38 14.03
N LYS A 456 -21.94 -27.67 13.69
CA LYS A 456 -22.96 -28.38 12.91
C LYS A 456 -24.18 -28.67 13.79
N ASP A 457 -25.02 -27.67 14.01
CA ASP A 457 -26.31 -27.88 14.67
C ASP A 457 -27.30 -28.59 13.72
N ASN A 458 -28.05 -29.55 14.27
CA ASN A 458 -28.79 -30.56 13.51
C ASN A 458 -30.09 -30.04 12.87
N GLY A 459 -30.04 -29.03 11.99
CA GLY A 459 -31.24 -28.62 11.24
C GLY A 459 -31.17 -27.39 10.34
N ASP A 460 -30.14 -26.54 10.45
CA ASP A 460 -30.05 -25.29 9.66
C ASP A 460 -28.77 -25.29 8.82
N PRO A 461 -28.82 -25.12 7.47
CA PRO A 461 -27.64 -25.25 6.60
C PRO A 461 -26.74 -24.00 6.56
N SER A 462 -26.93 -23.03 7.47
CA SER A 462 -25.95 -21.95 7.68
C SER A 462 -24.88 -22.40 8.67
N ASP A 463 -23.64 -22.58 8.22
CA ASP A 463 -22.47 -22.79 9.08
C ASP A 463 -22.28 -21.56 9.99
N SER A 464 -22.86 -21.59 11.18
CA SER A 464 -22.65 -20.56 12.19
C SER A 464 -21.33 -20.83 12.93
N ILE A 465 -20.43 -19.84 12.90
CA ILE A 465 -19.19 -19.89 13.67
C ILE A 465 -19.54 -19.52 15.10
N LYS A 466 -19.43 -20.49 16.01
CA LYS A 466 -19.53 -20.21 17.44
C LYS A 466 -18.22 -19.59 17.91
N TRP A 467 -18.30 -18.32 18.29
CA TRP A 467 -17.18 -17.58 18.87
C TRP A 467 -17.03 -17.89 20.36
N THR A 468 -15.78 -18.13 20.77
CA THR A 468 -15.41 -18.22 22.19
C THR A 468 -14.18 -17.37 22.44
N GLU A 469 -14.21 -16.53 23.46
CA GLU A 469 -13.00 -15.93 24.02
C GLU A 469 -12.07 -17.06 24.51
N ASP A 470 -10.85 -17.10 23.99
CA ASP A 470 -9.83 -18.07 24.37
C ASP A 470 -8.73 -17.38 25.19
N THR A 471 -8.95 -17.31 26.50
CA THR A 471 -7.97 -16.80 27.47
C THR A 471 -6.74 -17.69 27.61
N SER A 472 -6.75 -18.92 27.06
CA SER A 472 -5.64 -19.88 27.19
C SER A 472 -4.54 -19.68 26.15
N ILE A 473 -4.82 -18.97 25.05
CA ILE A 473 -3.86 -18.70 23.99
C ILE A 473 -2.88 -17.60 24.43
N PRO A 474 -1.56 -17.88 24.47
CA PRO A 474 -0.54 -16.86 24.71
C PRO A 474 -0.53 -15.84 23.57
N ARG A 475 -0.56 -14.56 23.96
CA ARG A 475 -0.72 -13.42 23.05
C ARG A 475 0.24 -12.30 23.45
N GLN A 476 0.72 -11.55 22.46
CA GLN A 476 1.55 -10.37 22.65
C GLN A 476 1.09 -9.27 21.70
N LEU A 477 0.63 -8.16 22.27
CA LEU A 477 0.38 -6.93 21.53
C LEU A 477 1.72 -6.22 21.23
N LYS A 478 1.83 -5.65 20.04
CA LYS A 478 2.93 -4.78 19.60
C LYS A 478 2.33 -3.56 18.92
N GLU A 479 3.14 -2.54 18.66
CA GLU A 479 2.70 -1.26 18.07
C GLU A 479 1.88 -1.40 16.76
N LYS A 480 2.14 -2.44 15.94
CA LYS A 480 1.52 -2.63 14.60
C LYS A 480 1.03 -4.06 14.32
N SER A 481 1.05 -4.95 15.30
CA SER A 481 0.70 -6.36 15.11
C SER A 481 0.38 -7.09 16.42
N VAL A 482 -0.57 -8.02 16.37
CA VAL A 482 -0.77 -9.02 17.43
C VAL A 482 0.00 -10.29 17.07
N THR A 483 0.85 -10.78 17.98
CA THR A 483 1.45 -12.12 17.88
C THR A 483 0.71 -13.10 18.79
N VAL A 484 0.38 -14.28 18.27
CA VAL A 484 -0.51 -15.27 18.91
C VAL A 484 0.13 -16.66 18.76
N ASP A 485 0.42 -17.35 19.87
CA ASP A 485 1.07 -18.67 19.86
C ASP A 485 0.01 -19.79 20.02
N ILE A 486 -0.57 -20.24 18.90
CA ILE A 486 -1.66 -21.22 18.84
C ILE A 486 -1.16 -22.68 18.86
N LYS A 487 -2.04 -23.65 19.13
CA LYS A 487 -1.76 -25.11 19.01
C LYS A 487 -2.71 -25.87 18.08
N CYS A 488 -3.77 -25.21 17.65
CA CYS A 488 -4.84 -25.75 16.80
C CYS A 488 -5.11 -24.75 15.68
N LEU A 489 -5.37 -25.23 14.46
CA LEU A 489 -5.84 -24.38 13.37
C LEU A 489 -7.36 -24.20 13.50
N ASN A 490 -7.81 -22.97 13.68
CA ASN A 490 -9.22 -22.58 13.83
C ASN A 490 -9.45 -21.24 13.10
N TYR A 491 -10.67 -20.70 13.19
CA TYR A 491 -10.87 -19.26 13.00
C TYR A 491 -10.31 -18.48 14.19
N LEU A 492 -9.71 -17.33 13.93
CA LEU A 492 -9.06 -16.46 14.91
C LEU A 492 -9.35 -14.99 14.60
N SER A 493 -9.74 -14.23 15.62
CA SER A 493 -9.92 -12.77 15.55
C SER A 493 -9.37 -12.14 16.83
N ALA A 494 -8.64 -11.02 16.70
CA ALA A 494 -8.11 -10.28 17.85
C ALA A 494 -8.79 -8.91 18.00
N SER A 495 -9.25 -8.63 19.22
CA SER A 495 -9.97 -7.41 19.59
C SER A 495 -9.30 -6.71 20.76
N LEU A 496 -9.14 -5.39 20.67
CA LEU A 496 -8.57 -4.57 21.72
C LEU A 496 -9.59 -4.33 22.84
N VAL A 497 -9.15 -4.47 24.09
CA VAL A 497 -9.96 -4.10 25.27
C VAL A 497 -9.68 -2.63 25.58
N SER A 498 -10.66 -1.76 25.31
CA SER A 498 -10.53 -0.32 25.56
C SER A 498 -10.72 0.01 27.05
N GLN A 499 -9.74 -0.32 27.89
CA GLN A 499 -9.82 -0.07 29.34
C GLN A 499 -9.68 1.42 29.74
N THR A 500 -9.26 2.28 28.81
CA THR A 500 -9.01 3.70 29.06
C THR A 500 -9.65 4.59 27.98
N SER A 501 -10.05 5.79 28.39
CA SER A 501 -10.35 6.91 27.49
C SER A 501 -9.02 7.65 27.20
N PRO A 502 -8.71 8.04 25.96
CA PRO A 502 -9.59 8.14 24.80
C PRO A 502 -9.67 6.88 23.92
N ALA A 503 -10.75 6.81 23.12
CA ALA A 503 -11.01 5.72 22.18
C ALA A 503 -9.88 5.55 21.12
N PRO A 504 -9.64 4.32 20.62
CA PRO A 504 -8.50 4.01 19.77
C PRO A 504 -8.50 4.83 18.46
N LEU A 505 -7.32 5.36 18.16
CA LEU A 505 -7.02 6.06 16.91
C LEU A 505 -6.44 5.08 15.89
N TYR A 506 -6.67 5.34 14.61
CA TYR A 506 -6.18 4.53 13.49
C TYR A 506 -5.63 5.47 12.41
N ILE A 507 -4.60 5.05 11.67
CA ILE A 507 -4.16 5.78 10.47
C ILE A 507 -4.41 4.92 9.24
N VAL A 508 -5.25 5.44 8.35
CA VAL A 508 -5.46 4.88 7.01
C VAL A 508 -4.86 5.79 5.96
N ARG A 509 -4.30 5.20 4.91
CA ARG A 509 -3.76 5.89 3.74
C ARG A 509 -4.82 5.85 2.64
N ALA A 510 -5.38 7.00 2.29
CA ALA A 510 -6.31 7.15 1.16
C ALA A 510 -5.52 7.40 -0.12
N VAL A 511 -5.66 6.51 -1.09
CA VAL A 511 -4.95 6.45 -2.37
C VAL A 511 -5.97 6.46 -3.52
N PRO A 512 -6.05 7.54 -4.31
CA PRO A 512 -6.90 7.58 -5.49
C PRO A 512 -6.19 6.98 -6.71
N PHE A 513 -6.95 6.16 -7.44
CA PHE A 513 -6.60 5.56 -8.73
C PHE A 513 -7.60 6.02 -9.78
N VAL A 514 -7.17 6.13 -11.03
CA VAL A 514 -8.05 6.48 -12.16
C VAL A 514 -7.98 5.38 -13.22
N ASP A 515 -9.13 5.00 -13.75
CA ASP A 515 -9.20 3.99 -14.81
C ASP A 515 -8.74 4.59 -16.14
N GLY A 516 -8.19 3.74 -17.01
CA GLY A 516 -7.70 4.14 -18.32
C GLY A 516 -8.79 4.74 -19.21
N VAL A 517 -8.61 5.99 -19.66
CA VAL A 517 -9.57 6.67 -20.53
C VAL A 517 -9.33 6.23 -21.98
N ARG A 518 -10.37 5.85 -22.72
CA ARG A 518 -10.23 5.39 -24.12
C ARG A 518 -10.42 6.53 -25.12
N ASN A 519 -11.47 7.33 -24.94
CA ASN A 519 -11.77 8.49 -25.75
C ASN A 519 -11.85 9.73 -24.86
N PRO A 520 -11.46 10.92 -25.35
CA PRO A 520 -11.51 12.14 -24.56
C PRO A 520 -12.94 12.63 -24.23
N GLY A 521 -13.97 11.98 -24.79
CA GLY A 521 -15.37 12.23 -24.48
C GLY A 521 -15.98 11.30 -23.43
N ASP A 522 -15.22 10.32 -22.93
CA ASP A 522 -15.71 9.30 -22.00
C ASP A 522 -15.79 9.84 -20.55
N ASP A 523 -16.62 9.22 -19.72
CA ASP A 523 -16.66 9.46 -18.28
C ASP A 523 -15.42 8.87 -17.59
N ILE A 524 -15.04 9.45 -16.45
CA ILE A 524 -13.88 8.99 -15.69
C ILE A 524 -14.33 8.21 -14.47
N ILE A 525 -13.74 7.02 -14.26
CA ILE A 525 -13.92 6.22 -13.06
C ILE A 525 -12.74 6.52 -12.13
N LEU A 526 -13.03 7.13 -10.99
CA LEU A 526 -12.09 7.43 -9.92
C LEU A 526 -12.29 6.39 -8.80
N THR A 527 -11.31 5.52 -8.60
CA THR A 527 -11.34 4.52 -7.52
C THR A 527 -10.56 5.04 -6.32
N VAL A 528 -11.23 5.28 -5.20
CA VAL A 528 -10.59 5.67 -3.94
C VAL A 528 -10.38 4.42 -3.10
N CYS A 529 -9.11 4.08 -2.85
CA CYS A 529 -8.70 2.96 -2.03
C CYS A 529 -8.17 3.45 -0.67
N PHE A 530 -8.52 2.74 0.40
CA PHE A 530 -7.95 2.89 1.73
C PHE A 530 -7.11 1.66 2.05
N CYS A 531 -5.92 1.86 2.61
CA CYS A 531 -5.14 0.79 3.23
C CYS A 531 -4.57 1.24 4.57
N SER A 532 -4.04 0.31 5.36
CA SER A 532 -3.27 0.65 6.57
C SER A 532 -2.05 1.52 6.22
N ASP A 533 -1.67 2.47 7.07
CA ASP A 533 -0.49 3.32 6.82
C ASP A 533 0.84 2.57 7.04
N ASN A 534 1.16 1.71 6.08
CA ASN A 534 2.35 0.87 6.03
C ASN A 534 2.80 0.76 4.56
N ASP A 535 4.09 0.93 4.30
CA ASP A 535 4.60 0.87 2.93
C ASP A 535 4.52 -0.52 2.32
N SER A 536 4.51 -1.59 3.12
CA SER A 536 4.21 -2.95 2.61
C SER A 536 2.78 -3.03 2.06
N GLU A 537 1.79 -2.56 2.82
CA GLU A 537 0.39 -2.53 2.38
C GLU A 537 0.16 -1.60 1.19
N TYR A 538 0.81 -0.44 1.17
CA TYR A 538 0.74 0.48 0.04
C TYR A 538 1.35 -0.11 -1.24
N ASN A 539 2.51 -0.78 -1.15
CA ASN A 539 3.11 -1.43 -2.31
C ASN A 539 2.26 -2.61 -2.81
N MET A 540 1.67 -3.39 -1.91
CA MET A 540 0.72 -4.45 -2.29
C MET A 540 -0.57 -3.88 -2.90
N LEU A 541 -1.11 -2.77 -2.38
CA LEU A 541 -2.25 -2.07 -2.99
C LEU A 541 -1.92 -1.61 -4.43
N LEU A 542 -0.70 -1.15 -4.68
CA LEU A 542 -0.26 -0.80 -6.05
C LEU A 542 -0.11 -2.02 -6.97
N LEU A 543 0.09 -3.23 -6.42
CA LEU A 543 0.10 -4.48 -7.20
C LEU A 543 -1.32 -4.97 -7.48
N ASP A 544 -2.20 -4.99 -6.48
CA ASP A 544 -3.63 -5.35 -6.63
C ASP A 544 -4.33 -4.49 -7.70
N TYR A 545 -4.01 -3.19 -7.72
CA TYR A 545 -4.59 -2.20 -8.62
C TYR A 545 -3.63 -1.81 -9.77
N ASN A 546 -2.76 -2.73 -10.19
CA ASN A 546 -1.88 -2.51 -11.35
C ASN A 546 -2.63 -2.28 -12.68
N THR A 547 -3.92 -2.64 -12.72
CA THR A 547 -4.88 -2.35 -13.80
C THR A 547 -5.24 -0.86 -13.90
N LYS A 548 -5.14 -0.11 -12.79
CA LYS A 548 -5.56 1.29 -12.68
C LYS A 548 -4.35 2.21 -12.54
N LEU A 549 -4.53 3.49 -12.89
CA LEU A 549 -3.47 4.48 -12.84
C LEU A 549 -3.40 5.11 -11.44
N PRO A 550 -2.37 4.82 -10.62
CA PRO A 550 -2.21 5.46 -9.33
C PRO A 550 -1.90 6.95 -9.52
N LEU A 551 -2.66 7.81 -8.85
CA LEU A 551 -2.31 9.22 -8.73
C LEU A 551 -1.20 9.36 -7.69
N GLU A 552 -0.22 10.26 -7.91
CA GLU A 552 0.90 10.41 -6.96
C GLU A 552 0.49 10.89 -5.56
N GLN A 553 -0.67 11.52 -5.42
CA GLN A 553 -1.14 12.06 -4.15
C GLN A 553 -1.99 11.07 -3.38
N TYR A 554 -1.44 10.55 -2.30
CA TYR A 554 -2.21 9.95 -1.21
C TYR A 554 -2.29 10.91 -0.02
N SER A 555 -3.17 10.63 0.94
CA SER A 555 -3.20 11.31 2.23
C SER A 555 -3.42 10.34 3.36
N THR A 556 -2.75 10.58 4.49
CA THR A 556 -2.98 9.85 5.74
C THR A 556 -4.13 10.51 6.49
N ILE A 557 -5.11 9.71 6.90
CA ILE A 557 -6.31 10.14 7.60
C ILE A 557 -6.28 9.47 8.98
N GLN A 558 -6.38 10.28 10.02
CA GLN A 558 -6.57 9.78 11.38
C GLN A 558 -8.06 9.56 11.63
N LEU A 559 -8.43 8.33 11.96
CA LEU A 559 -9.79 7.92 12.30
C LEU A 559 -9.86 7.63 13.80
N CYS A 560 -10.92 8.10 14.47
CA CYS A 560 -11.20 7.76 15.87
C CYS A 560 -12.39 6.80 15.90
N ARG A 561 -12.21 5.52 16.24
CA ARG A 561 -13.36 4.60 16.29
C ARG A 561 -14.15 4.87 17.58
N ARG A 562 -15.35 5.43 17.43
CA ARG A 562 -16.33 5.54 18.52
C ARG A 562 -17.32 4.37 18.41
N PRO A 563 -17.87 3.86 19.53
CA PRO A 563 -18.92 2.84 19.47
C PRO A 563 -20.10 3.38 18.65
N GLU A 564 -20.53 2.61 17.65
CA GLU A 564 -21.64 2.95 16.78
C GLU A 564 -22.93 2.96 17.63
N ARG A 565 -23.50 4.15 17.83
CA ARG A 565 -24.89 4.31 18.27
C ARG A 565 -25.70 4.66 17.03
N ASP A 566 -26.87 4.05 16.87
CA ASP A 566 -27.64 4.01 15.62
C ASP A 566 -28.03 5.37 14.99
N GLU A 567 -27.79 6.50 15.69
CA GLU A 567 -28.12 7.85 15.24
C GLU A 567 -26.90 8.76 14.99
N ASP A 568 -25.66 8.31 15.25
CA ASP A 568 -24.48 9.19 15.31
C ASP A 568 -23.52 9.01 14.11
N ASP A 569 -23.37 10.05 13.28
CA ASP A 569 -22.47 10.08 12.10
C ASP A 569 -20.97 9.96 12.45
N ALA A 570 -20.64 9.86 13.74
CA ALA A 570 -19.29 9.66 14.23
C ALA A 570 -18.68 8.27 13.93
N GLY A 571 -19.50 7.26 13.63
CA GLY A 571 -19.04 5.92 13.23
C GLY A 571 -18.54 5.83 11.78
N PHE A 572 -18.75 6.88 10.98
CA PHE A 572 -18.49 6.86 9.54
C PHE A 572 -17.42 7.86 9.10
N LEU A 573 -16.61 7.46 8.11
CA LEU A 573 -15.83 8.37 7.29
C LEU A 573 -16.67 8.77 6.08
N SER A 574 -16.97 10.06 5.96
CA SER A 574 -17.64 10.66 4.80
C SER A 574 -16.60 11.05 3.74
N VAL A 575 -16.83 10.64 2.50
CA VAL A 575 -16.04 11.03 1.33
C VAL A 575 -16.93 11.81 0.39
N ILE A 576 -16.55 13.06 0.12
CA ILE A 576 -17.25 13.97 -0.77
C ILE A 576 -16.35 14.31 -1.95
N VAL A 577 -16.91 14.21 -3.15
CA VAL A 577 -16.26 14.57 -4.41
C VAL A 577 -16.81 15.93 -4.85
N THR A 578 -15.93 16.90 -5.13
CA THR A 578 -16.37 18.23 -5.58
C THR A 578 -15.64 18.62 -6.86
N SER A 579 -16.39 18.91 -7.93
CA SER A 579 -15.82 19.46 -9.17
C SER A 579 -15.29 20.87 -8.94
N CYS A 580 -14.11 21.18 -9.47
CA CYS A 580 -13.48 22.50 -9.34
C CYS A 580 -13.53 23.33 -10.63
N ASN A 581 -13.83 22.72 -11.77
CA ASN A 581 -13.88 23.38 -13.08
C ASN A 581 -15.12 23.03 -13.94
N SER A 582 -16.13 22.39 -13.34
CA SER A 582 -17.41 21.98 -13.97
C SER A 582 -17.29 21.09 -15.22
N THR A 583 -16.08 20.70 -15.60
CA THR A 583 -15.76 19.93 -16.81
C THR A 583 -16.07 18.45 -16.61
N TYR A 584 -15.83 17.97 -15.40
CA TYR A 584 -16.22 16.64 -14.92
C TYR A 584 -17.00 16.80 -13.63
N VAL A 585 -18.21 16.22 -13.56
CA VAL A 585 -19.15 16.37 -12.44
C VAL A 585 -19.44 14.98 -11.87
N PRO A 586 -19.42 14.77 -10.54
CA PRO A 586 -19.79 13.48 -9.96
C PRO A 586 -21.25 13.13 -10.28
N ASP A 587 -21.54 11.85 -10.51
CA ASP A 587 -22.88 11.33 -10.87
C ASP A 587 -23.95 11.65 -9.80
N ALA A 588 -23.54 11.77 -8.53
CA ALA A 588 -24.39 12.17 -7.42
C ALA A 588 -23.66 13.09 -6.43
N ASP A 589 -24.33 14.13 -5.96
CA ASP A 589 -23.86 15.05 -4.90
C ASP A 589 -23.87 14.40 -3.49
N GLN A 590 -23.92 13.08 -3.38
CA GLN A 590 -24.02 12.38 -2.10
C GLN A 590 -22.65 12.00 -1.53
N ALA A 591 -22.50 12.26 -0.24
CA ALA A 591 -21.37 11.79 0.55
C ALA A 591 -21.38 10.25 0.64
N VAL A 592 -20.30 9.60 0.20
CA VAL A 592 -20.12 8.16 0.40
C VAL A 592 -19.66 7.93 1.83
N LYS A 593 -20.42 7.16 2.60
CA LYS A 593 -20.11 6.83 4.00
C LYS A 593 -19.45 5.45 4.10
N PHE A 594 -18.28 5.39 4.71
CA PHE A 594 -17.55 4.17 5.03
C PHE A 594 -17.61 3.91 6.53
N SER A 595 -18.04 2.73 6.98
CA SER A 595 -17.93 2.37 8.40
C SER A 595 -16.46 2.37 8.81
N ILE A 596 -16.13 3.08 9.88
CA ILE A 596 -14.77 3.09 10.45
C ILE A 596 -14.44 1.69 10.98
N SER A 597 -15.42 0.97 11.52
CA SER A 597 -15.26 -0.44 11.93
C SER A 597 -14.77 -1.33 10.79
N HIS A 598 -15.26 -1.12 9.57
CA HIS A 598 -14.76 -1.79 8.37
C HIS A 598 -13.34 -1.30 8.00
N LEU A 599 -13.13 0.02 7.84
CA LEU A 599 -11.82 0.59 7.50
C LEU A 599 -10.67 0.21 8.46
N CYS A 600 -10.99 -0.04 9.74
CA CYS A 600 -10.03 -0.47 10.76
C CYS A 600 -9.69 -1.97 10.71
N THR A 601 -10.56 -2.81 10.15
CA THR A 601 -10.42 -4.29 10.20
C THR A 601 -10.10 -4.92 8.85
N ALA A 602 -10.47 -4.26 7.75
CA ALA A 602 -10.01 -4.61 6.42
C ALA A 602 -8.58 -4.09 6.18
N SER A 603 -7.71 -4.94 5.63
CA SER A 603 -6.39 -4.55 5.13
C SER A 603 -6.50 -3.46 4.05
N ARG A 604 -7.50 -3.60 3.15
CA ARG A 604 -7.77 -2.70 2.02
C ARG A 604 -9.28 -2.59 1.78
N VAL A 605 -9.78 -1.38 1.50
CA VAL A 605 -11.17 -1.09 1.12
C VAL A 605 -11.17 -0.16 -0.08
N SER A 606 -12.01 -0.37 -1.08
CA SER A 606 -12.08 0.50 -2.25
C SER A 606 -13.51 0.89 -2.62
N HIS A 607 -13.66 2.03 -3.29
CA HIS A 607 -14.93 2.48 -3.83
C HIS A 607 -14.72 3.22 -5.14
N GLN A 608 -15.61 2.99 -6.11
CA GLN A 608 -15.55 3.65 -7.42
C GLN A 608 -16.53 4.82 -7.48
N LEU A 609 -16.06 5.94 -8.02
CA LEU A 609 -16.78 7.20 -8.15
C LEU A 609 -16.78 7.58 -9.62
N ARG A 610 -17.97 7.71 -10.23
CA ARG A 610 -18.11 8.10 -11.63
C ARG A 610 -18.17 9.62 -11.75
N LEU A 611 -17.31 10.17 -12.62
CA LEU A 611 -17.25 11.57 -12.99
C LEU A 611 -17.72 11.71 -14.45
N GLN A 612 -18.90 12.26 -14.65
CA GLN A 612 -19.49 12.45 -15.98
C GLN A 612 -18.85 13.64 -16.71
N LYS A 613 -18.53 13.50 -18.01
CA LYS A 613 -18.02 14.63 -18.80
C LYS A 613 -19.15 15.61 -19.13
N ASN A 614 -18.97 16.87 -18.73
CA ASN A 614 -19.83 17.96 -19.16
C ASN A 614 -19.53 18.30 -20.64
N ARG A 615 -20.48 17.99 -21.53
CA ARG A 615 -20.35 18.17 -22.98
C ARG A 615 -20.41 19.63 -23.44
N GLU A 616 -20.78 20.56 -22.56
CA GLU A 616 -20.84 21.99 -22.87
C GLU A 616 -19.48 22.70 -22.70
N ILE A 617 -18.50 22.04 -22.06
CA ILE A 617 -17.21 22.63 -21.71
C ILE A 617 -16.08 21.95 -22.49
N ASP A 618 -15.50 22.69 -23.43
CA ASP A 618 -14.34 22.27 -24.23
C ASP A 618 -13.02 22.45 -23.45
N MET A 619 -12.89 21.67 -22.37
CA MET A 619 -11.68 21.60 -21.54
C MET A 619 -11.26 20.14 -21.37
N ASP A 620 -9.98 19.86 -21.58
CA ASP A 620 -9.37 18.54 -21.38
C ASP A 620 -8.67 18.40 -20.01
N ASP A 621 -9.06 19.23 -19.03
CA ASP A 621 -8.55 19.23 -17.66
C ASP A 621 -9.59 18.63 -16.70
N VAL A 622 -9.20 17.60 -15.97
CA VAL A 622 -9.92 17.06 -14.81
C VAL A 622 -9.46 17.84 -13.58
N GLN A 623 -10.37 18.51 -12.87
CA GLN A 623 -10.04 19.17 -11.59
C GLN A 623 -11.11 18.86 -10.55
N VAL A 624 -10.76 18.03 -9.58
CA VAL A 624 -11.67 17.49 -8.56
C VAL A 624 -11.02 17.54 -7.18
N LEU A 625 -11.80 17.89 -6.16
CA LEU A 625 -11.39 17.86 -4.76
C LEU A 625 -12.08 16.70 -4.04
N LEU A 626 -11.30 15.74 -3.57
CA LEU A 626 -11.75 14.74 -2.59
C LEU A 626 -11.65 15.34 -1.19
N THR A 627 -12.75 15.36 -0.45
CA THR A 627 -12.80 15.76 0.96
C THR A 627 -13.20 14.56 1.81
N PHE A 628 -12.36 14.23 2.78
CA PHE A 628 -12.54 13.14 3.73
C PHE A 628 -12.85 13.74 5.10
N SER A 629 -13.99 13.41 5.71
CA SER A 629 -14.43 13.98 6.98
C SER A 629 -15.05 12.95 7.91
N GLN A 630 -14.67 12.99 9.19
CA GLN A 630 -15.36 12.28 10.28
C GLN A 630 -15.97 13.33 11.22
N ALA A 631 -17.12 13.03 11.83
CA ALA A 631 -17.79 13.95 12.76
C ALA A 631 -16.89 14.33 13.96
N GLY A 632 -16.50 15.60 14.02
CA GLY A 632 -15.61 16.17 15.05
C GLY A 632 -14.11 16.07 14.75
N SER A 633 -13.70 15.69 13.54
CA SER A 633 -12.30 15.76 13.08
C SER A 633 -12.10 16.89 12.05
N THR A 634 -10.84 17.29 11.80
CA THR A 634 -10.53 18.20 10.70
C THR A 634 -10.57 17.47 9.36
N PRO A 635 -11.28 17.98 8.34
CA PRO A 635 -11.39 17.29 7.06
C PRO A 635 -10.06 17.28 6.31
N THR A 636 -9.62 16.10 5.89
CA THR A 636 -8.45 15.91 5.01
C THR A 636 -8.89 16.09 3.56
N LYS A 637 -8.01 16.62 2.70
CA LYS A 637 -8.34 16.94 1.30
C LYS A 637 -7.25 16.49 0.34
N ILE A 638 -7.63 15.79 -0.73
CA ILE A 638 -6.76 15.49 -1.87
C ILE A 638 -7.30 16.27 -3.08
N PHE A 639 -6.46 17.12 -3.68
CA PHE A 639 -6.79 17.78 -4.93
C PHE A 639 -6.27 16.92 -6.09
N ILE A 640 -7.13 16.63 -7.06
CA ILE A 640 -6.80 15.85 -8.24
C ILE A 640 -6.87 16.79 -9.43
N LYS A 641 -5.73 16.99 -10.08
CA LYS A 641 -5.61 17.65 -11.38
C LYS A 641 -4.84 16.76 -12.35
N ALA A 642 -5.48 16.42 -13.47
CA ALA A 642 -4.89 15.64 -14.56
C ALA A 642 -5.43 16.15 -15.91
N ARG A 643 -4.64 16.00 -16.98
CA ARG A 643 -5.13 16.26 -18.35
C ARG A 643 -5.60 14.94 -18.95
N ILE A 644 -6.68 14.95 -19.73
CA ILE A 644 -7.29 13.74 -20.29
C ILE A 644 -6.28 12.92 -21.11
N LYS A 645 -5.45 13.57 -21.93
CA LYS A 645 -4.38 12.90 -22.70
C LYS A 645 -3.35 12.16 -21.82
N ASP A 646 -3.13 12.60 -20.58
CA ASP A 646 -2.23 11.94 -19.62
C ASP A 646 -2.89 10.73 -18.93
N LEU A 647 -4.19 10.50 -19.17
CA LEU A 647 -4.98 9.34 -18.72
C LEU A 647 -5.35 8.39 -19.88
N MET A 648 -5.10 8.80 -21.13
CA MET A 648 -5.55 8.06 -22.31
C MET A 648 -4.71 6.83 -22.60
N ILE A 649 -5.32 5.64 -22.55
CA ILE A 649 -4.67 4.35 -22.80
C ILE A 649 -5.56 3.44 -23.67
N SER A 650 -4.96 2.73 -24.63
CA SER A 650 -5.65 1.71 -25.42
C SER A 650 -5.65 0.35 -24.72
N GLN A 651 -6.60 -0.53 -25.05
CA GLN A 651 -6.66 -1.90 -24.51
C GLN A 651 -5.32 -2.63 -24.68
N GLU A 652 -4.68 -2.51 -25.84
CA GLU A 652 -3.39 -3.17 -26.10
C GLU A 652 -2.32 -2.70 -25.10
N SER A 653 -2.24 -1.40 -24.81
CA SER A 653 -1.30 -0.87 -23.81
C SER A 653 -1.70 -1.21 -22.38
N GLU A 654 -3.00 -1.26 -22.08
CA GLU A 654 -3.55 -1.72 -20.80
C GLU A 654 -3.10 -3.17 -20.54
N ASP A 655 -3.28 -4.07 -21.51
CA ASP A 655 -2.83 -5.47 -21.47
C ASP A 655 -1.29 -5.59 -21.31
N LEU A 656 -0.52 -4.62 -21.82
CA LEU A 656 0.93 -4.54 -21.61
C LEU A 656 1.32 -4.07 -20.20
N LEU A 657 0.48 -3.26 -19.53
CA LEU A 657 0.67 -2.88 -18.12
C LEU A 657 0.28 -4.00 -17.15
N LEU A 658 -0.76 -4.76 -17.48
CA LEU A 658 -1.11 -6.02 -16.82
C LEU A 658 0.00 -7.07 -16.94
N GLY A 659 0.95 -6.84 -17.84
CA GLY A 659 2.32 -7.32 -17.68
C GLY A 659 2.44 -8.83 -17.60
N ALA A 660 1.58 -9.55 -18.34
CA ALA A 660 1.53 -11.01 -18.43
C ALA A 660 1.94 -11.71 -17.12
N VAL A 661 1.02 -11.76 -16.15
CA VAL A 661 1.09 -12.72 -15.04
C VAL A 661 0.97 -14.12 -15.64
N SER A 662 2.09 -14.57 -16.19
CA SER A 662 2.34 -15.90 -16.71
C SER A 662 2.53 -16.83 -15.52
N THR A 663 1.44 -17.00 -14.75
CA THR A 663 1.06 -18.38 -14.45
C THR A 663 1.02 -19.08 -15.81
N ASP A 664 2.02 -19.92 -16.08
CA ASP A 664 1.93 -20.82 -17.22
C ASP A 664 0.76 -21.75 -16.88
N LEU A 665 -0.43 -21.43 -17.40
CA LEU A 665 -1.66 -22.15 -17.06
C LEU A 665 -1.61 -23.60 -17.54
N LYS A 666 -0.65 -23.96 -18.42
CA LYS A 666 -0.43 -25.33 -18.89
C LYS A 666 -0.30 -26.33 -17.74
N PRO A 667 0.62 -26.18 -16.76
CA PRO A 667 0.61 -26.97 -15.51
C PRO A 667 -0.75 -27.15 -14.83
N TYR A 668 -1.57 -26.09 -14.76
CA TYR A 668 -2.89 -26.12 -14.11
C TYR A 668 -3.94 -26.85 -14.96
N ASP A 669 -4.00 -26.56 -16.26
CA ASP A 669 -4.93 -27.18 -17.20
C ASP A 669 -4.57 -28.67 -17.45
N GLU A 670 -3.27 -29.01 -17.51
CA GLU A 670 -2.79 -30.39 -17.54
C GLU A 670 -3.18 -31.14 -16.27
N LEU A 671 -3.07 -30.52 -15.09
CA LEU A 671 -3.50 -31.12 -13.83
C LEU A 671 -5.03 -31.34 -13.81
N LYS A 672 -5.83 -30.34 -14.19
CA LYS A 672 -7.30 -30.48 -14.32
C LYS A 672 -7.66 -31.62 -15.27
N ALA A 673 -7.01 -31.71 -16.43
CA ALA A 673 -7.22 -32.79 -17.39
C ALA A 673 -6.88 -34.16 -16.79
N ASN A 674 -5.72 -34.31 -16.16
CA ASN A 674 -5.28 -35.54 -15.51
C ASN A 674 -6.27 -35.98 -14.42
N ILE A 675 -6.65 -35.09 -13.49
CA ILE A 675 -7.64 -35.37 -12.44
C ILE A 675 -8.98 -35.78 -13.05
N SER A 676 -9.48 -35.03 -14.03
CA SER A 676 -10.77 -35.31 -14.68
C SER A 676 -10.83 -36.70 -15.33
N SER A 677 -9.69 -37.21 -15.83
CA SER A 677 -9.59 -38.54 -16.43
C SER A 677 -9.52 -39.69 -15.41
N MET A 678 -9.17 -39.38 -14.15
CA MET A 678 -9.04 -40.35 -13.06
C MET A 678 -10.27 -40.40 -12.14
N LEU A 679 -11.24 -39.49 -12.33
CA LEU A 679 -12.47 -39.44 -11.55
C LEU A 679 -13.60 -40.24 -12.20
N GLU A 680 -14.09 -41.25 -11.46
CA GLU A 680 -15.29 -42.00 -11.82
C GLU A 680 -16.58 -41.27 -11.37
N ASN A 681 -17.72 -41.59 -11.99
CA ASN A 681 -19.02 -40.94 -11.72
C ASN A 681 -19.39 -40.87 -10.23
N TYR A 682 -19.10 -41.93 -9.47
CA TYR A 682 -19.35 -41.99 -8.02
C TYR A 682 -18.52 -40.94 -7.26
N HIS A 683 -17.22 -40.87 -7.55
CA HIS A 683 -16.32 -39.89 -6.95
C HIS A 683 -16.71 -38.46 -7.32
N CYS A 684 -17.15 -38.22 -8.55
CA CYS A 684 -17.65 -36.91 -8.97
C CYS A 684 -18.86 -36.46 -8.15
N PHE A 685 -19.76 -37.38 -7.80
CA PHE A 685 -20.92 -37.08 -6.96
C PHE A 685 -20.55 -36.80 -5.50
N GLN A 686 -19.59 -37.56 -4.94
CA GLN A 686 -19.06 -37.29 -3.59
C GLN A 686 -18.38 -35.92 -3.53
N LEU A 687 -17.56 -35.57 -4.52
CA LEU A 687 -16.94 -34.24 -4.63
C LEU A 687 -17.98 -33.13 -4.86
N ALA A 688 -18.99 -33.35 -5.70
CA ALA A 688 -20.08 -32.39 -5.90
C ALA A 688 -20.85 -32.10 -4.59
N THR A 689 -21.00 -33.12 -3.73
CA THR A 689 -21.57 -32.98 -2.38
C THR A 689 -20.60 -32.28 -1.43
N TYR A 690 -19.30 -32.58 -1.49
CA TYR A 690 -18.26 -31.94 -0.67
C TYR A 690 -18.10 -30.44 -0.94
N PHE A 691 -18.32 -30.01 -2.19
CA PHE A 691 -18.24 -28.62 -2.62
C PHE A 691 -19.59 -27.88 -2.62
N ASP A 692 -20.63 -28.48 -2.01
CA ASP A 692 -21.99 -27.93 -1.92
C ASP A 692 -22.53 -27.40 -3.27
N LEU A 693 -22.30 -28.16 -4.35
CA LEU A 693 -22.85 -27.83 -5.67
C LEU A 693 -24.38 -27.88 -5.63
N THR A 694 -25.03 -26.98 -6.37
CA THR A 694 -26.50 -26.92 -6.37
C THR A 694 -27.07 -28.22 -6.96
N PRO A 695 -28.30 -28.62 -6.59
CA PRO A 695 -28.92 -29.83 -7.16
C PRO A 695 -28.96 -29.85 -8.69
N ALA A 696 -29.08 -28.68 -9.33
CA ALA A 696 -29.03 -28.54 -10.78
C ALA A 696 -27.64 -28.82 -11.37
N GLU A 697 -26.57 -28.40 -10.70
CA GLU A 697 -25.19 -28.69 -11.11
C GLU A 697 -24.79 -30.13 -10.80
N ALA A 698 -25.21 -30.67 -9.65
CA ALA A 698 -24.99 -32.08 -9.30
C ALA A 698 -25.66 -33.03 -10.32
N GLU A 699 -26.88 -32.72 -10.78
CA GLU A 699 -27.51 -33.48 -11.88
C GLU A 699 -26.82 -33.23 -13.23
N ARG A 700 -26.32 -32.01 -13.53
CA ARG A 700 -25.49 -31.78 -14.73
C ARG A 700 -24.22 -32.65 -14.72
N VAL A 701 -23.52 -32.72 -13.60
CA VAL A 701 -22.34 -33.60 -13.43
C VAL A 701 -22.72 -35.06 -13.63
N LYS A 702 -23.86 -35.50 -13.09
CA LYS A 702 -24.34 -36.89 -13.14
C LYS A 702 -24.83 -37.36 -14.51
N ILE A 703 -25.35 -36.46 -15.34
CA ILE A 703 -25.94 -36.76 -16.67
C ILE A 703 -24.90 -36.65 -17.79
N ASP A 704 -23.80 -35.90 -17.60
CA ASP A 704 -22.76 -35.70 -18.61
C ASP A 704 -22.00 -37.00 -18.96
N ALA A 705 -21.51 -37.10 -20.19
CA ALA A 705 -20.69 -38.23 -20.64
C ALA A 705 -19.27 -38.24 -20.05
N SER A 706 -18.83 -37.12 -19.48
CA SER A 706 -17.51 -36.85 -18.92
C SER A 706 -17.61 -36.17 -17.54
N PRO A 707 -18.21 -36.84 -16.53
CA PRO A 707 -18.55 -36.24 -15.23
C PRO A 707 -17.36 -35.57 -14.54
N GLY A 708 -16.16 -36.14 -14.63
CA GLY A 708 -14.94 -35.52 -14.08
C GLY A 708 -14.55 -34.21 -14.76
N SER A 709 -14.78 -34.07 -16.08
CA SER A 709 -14.43 -32.85 -16.83
C SER A 709 -15.41 -31.72 -16.53
N ILE A 710 -16.72 -32.01 -16.56
CA ILE A 710 -17.74 -31.01 -16.22
C ILE A 710 -17.68 -30.61 -14.75
N LEU A 711 -17.29 -31.51 -13.83
CA LEU A 711 -17.05 -31.18 -12.42
C LEU A 711 -15.86 -30.22 -12.28
N MET A 712 -14.69 -30.54 -12.85
CA MET A 712 -13.53 -29.62 -12.79
C MET A 712 -13.89 -28.26 -13.38
N LYS A 713 -14.63 -28.24 -14.50
CA LYS A 713 -15.13 -27.01 -15.11
C LYS A 713 -16.05 -26.20 -14.19
N ILE A 714 -17.03 -26.83 -13.53
CA ILE A 714 -17.94 -26.12 -12.61
C ILE A 714 -17.18 -25.58 -11.39
N LEU A 715 -16.18 -26.30 -10.87
CA LEU A 715 -15.35 -25.84 -9.75
C LEU A 715 -14.43 -24.67 -10.14
N ASP A 716 -13.92 -24.66 -11.38
CA ASP A 716 -13.11 -23.58 -11.97
C ASP A 716 -13.99 -22.34 -12.26
N GLU A 717 -15.16 -22.53 -12.88
CA GLU A 717 -16.18 -21.48 -13.15
C GLU A 717 -16.77 -20.86 -11.87
N ARG A 718 -16.75 -21.58 -10.74
CA ARG A 718 -17.18 -21.10 -9.41
C ARG A 718 -16.02 -20.61 -8.53
N GLU A 719 -14.80 -20.56 -9.05
CA GLU A 719 -13.59 -20.17 -8.30
C GLU A 719 -13.35 -21.02 -7.02
N MET A 720 -13.92 -22.24 -6.98
CA MET A 720 -13.71 -23.21 -5.89
C MET A 720 -12.33 -23.86 -6.00
N ILE A 721 -11.82 -23.99 -7.23
CA ILE A 721 -10.43 -24.31 -7.56
C ILE A 721 -9.85 -23.24 -8.49
N MET A 722 -8.56 -22.94 -8.35
CA MET A 722 -7.78 -22.04 -9.20
C MET A 722 -6.27 -22.31 -8.97
N PRO A 723 -5.32 -21.79 -9.78
CA PRO A 723 -3.90 -22.16 -9.68
C PRO A 723 -3.26 -22.00 -8.29
N GLN A 724 -3.77 -21.09 -7.45
CA GLN A 724 -3.33 -20.78 -6.08
C GLN A 724 -4.21 -21.38 -4.97
N LYS A 725 -5.28 -22.11 -5.32
CA LYS A 725 -6.30 -22.65 -4.41
C LYS A 725 -6.72 -24.05 -4.87
N MET A 726 -5.94 -25.04 -4.49
CA MET A 726 -6.11 -26.45 -4.84
C MET A 726 -6.29 -27.35 -3.61
N PHE A 727 -6.05 -26.84 -2.40
CA PHE A 727 -6.20 -27.57 -1.15
C PHE A 727 -7.63 -28.03 -0.88
N GLY A 728 -8.64 -27.25 -1.28
CA GLY A 728 -10.04 -27.68 -1.21
C GLY A 728 -10.29 -28.96 -2.01
N LEU A 729 -9.67 -29.08 -3.19
CA LEU A 729 -9.72 -30.29 -4.01
C LEU A 729 -8.88 -31.43 -3.40
N TYR A 730 -7.70 -31.13 -2.87
CA TYR A 730 -6.89 -32.10 -2.11
C TYR A 730 -7.67 -32.72 -0.94
N GLN A 731 -8.33 -31.89 -0.12
CA GLN A 731 -9.17 -32.35 0.99
C GLN A 731 -10.38 -33.17 0.50
N GLY A 732 -11.12 -32.68 -0.50
CA GLY A 732 -12.26 -33.41 -1.07
C GLY A 732 -11.85 -34.79 -1.58
N LEU A 733 -10.71 -34.88 -2.30
CA LEU A 733 -10.14 -36.14 -2.76
C LEU A 733 -9.71 -37.05 -1.60
N LYS A 734 -9.14 -36.50 -0.52
CA LYS A 734 -8.80 -37.26 0.70
C LYS A 734 -10.05 -37.83 1.40
N VAL A 735 -11.12 -37.03 1.52
CA VAL A 735 -12.42 -37.46 2.06
C VAL A 735 -13.07 -38.54 1.19
N CYS A 736 -12.90 -38.47 -0.13
CA CYS A 736 -13.32 -39.51 -1.07
C CYS A 736 -12.36 -40.72 -1.13
N HIS A 737 -11.34 -40.79 -0.27
CA HIS A 737 -10.31 -41.85 -0.22
C HIS A 737 -9.49 -42.01 -1.53
N LEU A 738 -9.37 -40.95 -2.33
CA LEU A 738 -8.64 -40.91 -3.60
C LEU A 738 -7.17 -40.49 -3.40
N ASP A 739 -6.46 -41.17 -2.49
CA ASP A 739 -5.09 -40.80 -2.08
C ASP A 739 -4.10 -40.60 -3.24
N LYS A 740 -4.22 -41.39 -4.31
CA LYS A 740 -3.37 -41.28 -5.50
C LYS A 740 -3.60 -39.97 -6.27
N ILE A 741 -4.85 -39.51 -6.37
CA ILE A 741 -5.21 -38.27 -7.07
C ILE A 741 -4.93 -37.07 -6.15
N ALA A 742 -5.23 -37.19 -4.86
CA ALA A 742 -4.85 -36.19 -3.85
C ALA A 742 -3.33 -35.95 -3.85
N ARG A 743 -2.51 -36.99 -4.05
CA ARG A 743 -1.06 -36.85 -4.18
C ARG A 743 -0.63 -36.01 -5.39
N LEU A 744 -1.30 -36.13 -6.55
CA LEU A 744 -1.00 -35.29 -7.72
C LEU A 744 -1.31 -33.81 -7.44
N VAL A 745 -2.41 -33.53 -6.74
CA VAL A 745 -2.75 -32.17 -6.29
C VAL A 745 -1.71 -31.66 -5.28
N PHE A 746 -1.30 -32.49 -4.32
CA PHE A 746 -0.26 -32.15 -3.35
C PHE A 746 1.08 -31.81 -3.99
N GLU A 747 1.53 -32.61 -4.96
CA GLU A 747 2.81 -32.39 -5.68
C GLU A 747 2.77 -31.10 -6.51
N TYR A 748 1.61 -30.71 -7.06
CA TYR A 748 1.41 -29.40 -7.71
C TYR A 748 1.48 -28.23 -6.72
N ILE A 749 0.82 -28.36 -5.56
CA ILE A 749 0.85 -27.34 -4.50
C ILE A 749 2.30 -27.12 -4.02
N GLU A 750 3.01 -28.21 -3.72
CA GLU A 750 4.41 -28.18 -3.28
C GLU A 750 5.31 -27.49 -4.31
N LYS A 751 5.10 -27.75 -5.62
CA LYS A 751 5.85 -27.07 -6.68
C LYS A 751 5.58 -25.55 -6.69
N ASN A 752 4.32 -25.14 -6.68
CA ASN A 752 3.93 -23.73 -6.71
C ASN A 752 4.41 -22.96 -5.46
N SER A 753 4.32 -23.55 -4.26
CA SER A 753 4.83 -22.93 -3.02
C SER A 753 6.35 -22.68 -3.10
N ASN A 754 7.11 -23.62 -3.65
CA ASN A 754 8.57 -23.49 -3.78
C ASN A 754 8.99 -22.40 -4.78
N GLU A 755 8.26 -22.22 -5.88
CA GLU A 755 8.50 -21.16 -6.87
C GLU A 755 8.28 -19.77 -6.22
N THR A 756 7.19 -19.59 -5.45
CA THR A 756 6.91 -18.34 -4.73
C THR A 756 7.95 -18.01 -3.65
N GLN A 757 8.52 -19.02 -2.97
CA GLN A 757 9.58 -18.81 -1.98
C GLN A 757 10.92 -18.42 -2.62
N GLN A 758 11.24 -18.95 -3.81
CA GLN A 758 12.47 -18.58 -4.52
C GLN A 758 12.45 -17.13 -5.02
N GLU A 759 11.32 -16.63 -5.51
CA GLU A 759 11.20 -15.23 -5.93
C GLU A 759 11.34 -14.25 -4.76
N ASN A 760 10.73 -14.54 -3.61
CA ASN A 760 10.87 -13.72 -2.41
C ASN A 760 12.32 -13.68 -1.89
N HIS A 761 13.02 -14.82 -1.86
CA HIS A 761 14.45 -14.83 -1.52
C HIS A 761 15.37 -14.17 -2.56
N LYS A 762 14.93 -14.06 -3.81
CA LYS A 762 15.64 -13.29 -4.85
C LYS A 762 15.51 -11.78 -4.57
N ASN A 763 14.29 -11.33 -4.30
CA ASN A 763 13.98 -9.93 -3.96
C ASN A 763 14.65 -9.46 -2.64
N GLU A 764 14.82 -10.34 -1.65
CA GLU A 764 15.63 -10.02 -0.46
C GLU A 764 17.14 -10.03 -0.74
N LYS A 765 17.64 -10.98 -1.54
CA LYS A 765 19.05 -10.98 -1.95
C LYS A 765 19.40 -9.74 -2.76
N ASP A 766 18.52 -9.22 -3.58
CA ASP A 766 18.76 -7.99 -4.36
C ASP A 766 18.80 -6.72 -3.48
N LYS A 767 18.25 -6.75 -2.25
CA LYS A 767 18.48 -5.72 -1.22
C LYS A 767 19.78 -5.91 -0.43
N CYS A 768 20.33 -7.13 -0.39
CA CYS A 768 21.57 -7.44 0.32
C CYS A 768 22.81 -7.47 -0.61
N ALA A 769 22.60 -7.57 -1.92
CA ALA A 769 23.64 -7.75 -2.94
C ALA A 769 24.13 -6.43 -3.57
N ILE A 770 24.30 -5.36 -2.79
CA ILE A 770 25.25 -4.30 -3.15
C ILE A 770 26.67 -4.79 -2.75
N GLY A 771 27.08 -5.84 -3.46
CA GLY A 771 28.31 -6.60 -3.25
C GLY A 771 28.71 -7.30 -4.54
N ILE A 772 29.06 -6.50 -5.55
CA ILE A 772 29.32 -6.97 -6.92
C ILE A 772 30.59 -7.86 -6.96
N PRO A 773 30.49 -9.12 -7.40
CA PRO A 773 31.66 -9.82 -7.94
C PRO A 773 31.98 -9.26 -9.33
N VAL A 774 33.19 -8.72 -9.49
CA VAL A 774 33.63 -8.15 -10.77
C VAL A 774 33.79 -9.26 -11.81
N THR A 775 32.96 -9.24 -12.85
CA THR A 775 33.34 -9.72 -14.18
C THR A 775 33.41 -8.52 -15.11
N ALA A 776 34.48 -8.45 -15.89
CA ALA A 776 34.79 -7.28 -16.69
C ALA A 776 33.95 -7.22 -17.97
N SER A 777 33.30 -6.09 -18.21
CA SER A 777 33.28 -5.45 -19.53
C SER A 777 32.73 -4.03 -19.43
N ASP A 778 33.30 -3.15 -20.26
CA ASP A 778 32.69 -1.93 -20.81
C ASP A 778 32.03 -0.92 -19.85
N SER A 779 32.71 0.20 -19.56
CA SER A 779 32.66 1.44 -20.37
C SER A 779 31.36 2.21 -20.12
N GLN A 780 31.33 3.52 -19.89
CA GLN A 780 32.16 4.61 -20.42
C GLN A 780 32.23 5.75 -19.37
N ARG A 781 33.24 6.65 -19.34
CA ARG A 781 33.21 7.98 -20.01
C ARG A 781 31.78 8.46 -20.34
N THR A 782 31.31 9.67 -20.11
CA THR A 782 31.81 10.99 -19.77
C THR A 782 30.53 11.78 -19.41
N LEU A 783 30.52 12.89 -18.68
CA LEU A 783 31.16 14.16 -19.00
C LEU A 783 31.35 14.98 -17.72
N GLN A 784 32.52 15.62 -17.59
CA GLN A 784 32.56 16.95 -16.98
C GLN A 784 33.64 17.77 -17.70
N LYS A 785 33.19 18.73 -18.51
CA LYS A 785 34.01 19.80 -19.08
C LYS A 785 33.29 21.12 -18.86
N HIS A 786 33.59 21.78 -17.75
CA HIS A 786 33.69 23.24 -17.65
C HIS A 786 34.17 23.62 -16.25
N GLN A 787 35.49 23.67 -16.06
CA GLN A 787 36.13 24.56 -15.11
C GLN A 787 37.62 24.65 -15.44
N ASN A 788 37.95 25.51 -16.41
CA ASN A 788 39.34 25.93 -16.61
C ASN A 788 39.40 27.29 -17.30
N ARG A 789 39.28 28.37 -16.51
CA ARG A 789 39.74 29.70 -16.91
C ARG A 789 40.04 30.58 -15.68
N ARG A 790 41.30 31.03 -15.63
CA ARG A 790 41.85 32.15 -14.83
C ARG A 790 42.18 31.87 -13.34
N SER A 791 43.40 31.37 -13.15
CA SER A 791 44.31 31.86 -12.11
C SER A 791 45.50 32.56 -12.80
N ARG A 792 45.80 33.82 -12.40
CA ARG A 792 47.11 34.54 -12.41
C ARG A 792 46.95 36.07 -12.57
N HIS A 793 47.83 36.81 -11.87
CA HIS A 793 47.97 38.27 -11.67
C HIS A 793 47.27 38.75 -10.38
N ASP A 794 47.90 38.87 -9.21
CA ASP A 794 49.22 39.40 -8.74
C ASP A 794 49.10 40.85 -8.16
N LYS A 795 50.05 41.23 -7.30
CA LYS A 795 49.89 42.17 -6.16
C LYS A 795 49.96 43.67 -6.53
N SER A 796 49.24 44.53 -5.78
CA SER A 796 49.85 45.54 -4.86
C SER A 796 48.92 46.71 -4.39
N VAL A 797 48.98 47.00 -3.07
CA VAL A 797 49.01 48.35 -2.41
C VAL A 797 47.74 49.25 -2.28
N GLN A 798 47.41 49.51 -0.99
CA GLN A 798 46.80 50.69 -0.32
C GLN A 798 45.29 51.10 -0.46
N THR A 799 44.57 50.86 0.66
CA THR A 799 43.64 51.76 1.41
C THR A 799 42.78 52.82 0.70
N ILE A 800 41.46 52.73 0.90
CA ILE A 800 40.57 53.78 1.46
C ILE A 800 39.25 53.14 2.00
N HIS A 801 38.51 53.90 2.81
CA HIS A 801 37.39 53.58 3.71
C HIS A 801 36.32 52.49 3.38
N ARG A 802 35.85 51.89 4.49
CA ARG A 802 34.54 51.21 4.72
C ARG A 802 33.37 52.23 4.69
N PRO A 803 32.10 51.87 4.40
CA PRO A 803 31.27 51.28 5.48
C PRO A 803 30.18 50.25 5.10
N HIS A 804 29.81 49.52 6.16
CA HIS A 804 28.64 48.69 6.38
C HIS A 804 27.32 49.17 5.74
N THR A 805 26.65 48.28 5.00
CA THR A 805 25.21 48.40 4.67
C THR A 805 24.43 47.08 4.85
N THR A 806 25.01 45.93 4.51
CA THR A 806 24.30 44.64 4.50
C THR A 806 23.88 44.11 5.88
N LEU A 807 24.67 44.38 6.92
CA LEU A 807 24.40 43.92 8.29
C LEU A 807 23.32 44.75 9.02
N LYS A 808 22.98 45.94 8.51
CA LYS A 808 21.91 46.78 9.07
C LYS A 808 20.53 46.26 8.62
N TRP A 809 20.40 45.93 7.33
CA TRP A 809 19.17 45.38 6.74
C TRP A 809 18.70 44.09 7.42
N ILE A 810 19.60 43.14 7.69
CA ILE A 810 19.25 41.87 8.35
C ILE A 810 18.77 42.12 9.79
N LYS A 811 19.34 43.09 10.50
CA LYS A 811 18.91 43.46 11.86
C LYS A 811 17.56 44.16 11.87
N GLU A 812 17.31 45.08 10.95
CA GLU A 812 16.02 45.80 10.85
C GLU A 812 14.89 44.86 10.41
N TYR A 813 15.16 43.90 9.51
CA TYR A 813 14.20 42.87 9.10
C TYR A 813 13.80 41.93 10.24
N LEU A 814 14.76 41.45 11.04
CA LEU A 814 14.48 40.60 12.21
C LEU A 814 13.76 41.33 13.34
N VAL A 815 14.08 42.61 13.58
CA VAL A 815 13.35 43.44 14.55
C VAL A 815 11.91 43.70 14.10
N GLY A 816 11.68 43.93 12.81
CA GLY A 816 10.33 44.06 12.24
C GLY A 816 9.46 42.81 12.47
N ILE A 817 10.00 41.62 12.22
CA ILE A 817 9.28 40.35 12.44
C ILE A 817 8.93 40.16 13.93
N MET A 818 9.85 40.43 14.85
CA MET A 818 9.57 40.29 16.29
C MET A 818 8.55 41.31 16.80
N SER A 819 8.53 42.54 16.28
CA SER A 819 7.51 43.54 16.67
C SER A 819 6.10 43.20 16.20
N TYR A 820 5.93 42.45 15.11
CA TYR A 820 4.60 42.03 14.64
C TYR A 820 4.08 40.75 15.33
N MET A 821 4.96 39.84 15.74
CA MET A 821 4.56 38.55 16.33
C MET A 821 4.27 38.63 17.84
N LEU A 822 4.92 39.54 18.58
CA LEU A 822 4.74 39.65 20.04
C LEU A 822 3.30 40.02 20.48
N PRO A 823 2.59 40.99 19.85
CA PRO A 823 1.24 41.35 20.26
C PRO A 823 0.24 40.20 20.10
N LEU A 824 0.30 39.48 18.98
CA LEU A 824 -0.59 38.35 18.67
C LEU A 824 -0.40 37.19 19.66
N PHE A 825 0.82 36.96 20.14
CA PHE A 825 1.11 35.93 21.13
C PHE A 825 0.64 36.31 22.55
N VAL A 826 0.69 37.60 22.89
CA VAL A 826 0.22 38.10 24.19
C VAL A 826 -1.32 38.13 24.28
N ASP A 827 -2.02 38.53 23.20
CA ASP A 827 -3.49 38.51 23.17
C ASP A 827 -4.05 37.08 23.26
N GLY A 828 -3.41 36.10 22.60
CA GLY A 828 -3.79 34.69 22.70
C GLY A 828 -3.72 34.15 24.14
N ILE A 829 -2.67 34.50 24.89
CA ILE A 829 -2.48 34.08 26.29
C ILE A 829 -3.48 34.80 27.22
N LEU A 830 -3.75 36.08 26.98
CA LEU A 830 -4.71 36.87 27.78
C LEU A 830 -6.17 36.45 27.57
N GLN A 831 -6.54 35.94 26.38
CA GLN A 831 -7.87 35.37 26.16
C GLN A 831 -8.06 34.05 26.93
N THR A 832 -7.07 33.16 26.95
CA THR A 832 -7.16 31.90 27.72
C THR A 832 -7.28 32.10 29.23
N GLN A 833 -6.65 33.12 29.82
CA GLN A 833 -6.79 33.38 31.26
C GLN A 833 -8.12 34.02 31.67
N ARG A 834 -8.84 34.69 30.74
CA ARG A 834 -10.16 35.29 31.05
C ARG A 834 -11.32 34.30 31.06
N GLY A 835 -11.15 33.08 30.52
CA GLY A 835 -12.19 32.05 30.50
C GLY A 835 -12.42 31.31 31.83
N ILE A 836 -11.53 31.45 32.82
CA ILE A 836 -11.46 30.55 33.99
C ILE A 836 -12.10 31.14 35.27
N PHE A 837 -12.47 32.43 35.29
CA PHE A 837 -13.09 33.10 36.45
C PHE A 837 -14.45 33.75 36.15
N THR A 838 -15.50 32.93 36.04
CA THR A 838 -16.90 33.38 36.15
C THR A 838 -17.74 32.42 37.01
N LEU A 839 -17.64 32.57 38.34
CA LEU A 839 -18.57 31.95 39.30
C LEU A 839 -19.89 32.73 39.35
N PRO A 840 -21.08 32.09 39.28
CA PRO A 840 -22.36 32.79 39.41
C PRO A 840 -22.66 33.19 40.86
N ARG A 841 -23.00 34.47 41.08
CA ARG A 841 -23.54 34.98 42.35
C ARG A 841 -25.08 34.98 42.32
N VAL A 842 -25.69 33.91 42.83
CA VAL A 842 -27.14 33.73 43.06
C VAL A 842 -27.28 32.74 44.23
N PHE A 843 -27.98 32.98 45.34
CA PHE A 843 -28.70 34.15 45.86
C PHE A 843 -28.59 34.17 47.40
N LYS A 844 -29.02 35.25 48.04
CA LYS A 844 -29.19 35.34 49.51
C LYS A 844 -30.65 35.06 49.86
N ASN A 845 -30.90 34.12 50.78
CA ASN A 845 -31.93 34.16 51.83
C ASN A 845 -31.72 32.98 52.77
#